data_AF-A0A1V9KHA9-F1
#
_entry.id   AF-A0A1V9KHA9-F1
#
_cell.length_a   1.000
_cell.length_b   1.000
_cell.length_c   1.000
_cell.angle_alpha   90.00
_cell.angle_beta   90.00
_cell.angle_gamma   90.00
#
_symmetry.space_group_name_H-M   'P 1'
#
loop_
_entity.id
_entity.type
_entity.pdbx_description
1 polymer ?
#
loop_
_entity_poly.entity_id
_entity_poly.type
_entity_poly.pdbx_seq_one_letter_code
_entity_poly.pdbx_strand_id
1 'polypeptide(L)'
;MSLLGGIRPPIGVLSALLLSLAAVTALVLGPAGDTSVPKAVQTSQQHFAEDGAIAMRASIDESVTDLDRSAALFSAGAPVSADTVLDKLGNTYQKWMGTAVVEIRSGKLVATRGETVPLTSLDRSTLGDEGGLAPRMVRLENGEIRLLSFALLSWPGKPQLLLVASNSLKFPGISLGQFRSIAVVDRSGTILSSDGIPEPEQVLTDLQREEVAASNKQLKAFAKKAAGRAAQHPLSSKEPGSGGYLGVSGSLLGGSFLSDRSVAGYAALSSPEPGETTTATALGLTVVAMVKVAEDPTRSTSPVFGLIAAGALLVVGGIAVAVLLGTVQRPLIRLFLESRRLTRGDLARPVSVPGYGEARRIGLALERLRGQLLGGPAERDDSAPRPRGLRRVGTRALLAVCAVLLLAWSAPLLLILNRADGTVVVPQQLVNDQRERTDTLTDRVRRALNEGEADLQSVATLIGDRTTPADMTKVLDRTLNQHLRYQALYVVDASGDVVAGVGDEPREARPKPATADPLQLLGRGGKKPLVVGTAEIPGRDGSALVGEFRIDFLNSVLKRPGLGVVRLVDEKGEVIAGNTGYLAFQSLPDERLKDLVSASGQKVGKSAHAAGVLYRENGVQIAAAAPFVGGGAAKQLGWTVVSWQPADRLAIPEYDVQHRTVLAGLLGAAAAAACLGWMHIVVARPLRALAAQGESLADGDRKTVLFPRNHDEVGAVTRSFELVRQQLQEQRRQQPTPRRSAPGTAQQQHVRN
;
A
#
# COMPACT_ATOMS: atom_id res chain seq x y z
N MET A 1 41.56 29.40 -8.31
CA MET A 1 40.92 29.46 -6.98
C MET A 1 40.11 28.19 -6.81
N SER A 2 40.22 27.48 -5.69
CA SER A 2 39.52 26.21 -5.49
C SER A 2 38.00 26.40 -5.62
N LEU A 3 37.38 25.70 -6.57
CA LEU A 3 35.94 25.73 -6.83
C LEU A 3 35.09 25.18 -5.65
N LEU A 4 35.73 24.56 -4.65
CA LEU A 4 35.07 23.89 -3.53
C LEU A 4 35.36 24.53 -2.15
N GLY A 5 36.22 25.56 -2.07
CA GLY A 5 36.52 26.26 -0.81
C GLY A 5 35.99 27.68 -0.80
N GLY A 6 34.94 27.97 -0.01
CA GLY A 6 34.51 29.35 0.28
C GLY A 6 33.02 29.56 0.52
N ILE A 7 32.62 30.83 0.58
CA ILE A 7 31.22 31.23 0.83
C ILE A 7 30.32 31.09 -0.40
N ARG A 8 30.91 31.04 -1.60
CA ARG A 8 30.18 30.98 -2.87
C ARG A 8 29.50 29.62 -3.13
N PRO A 9 30.14 28.47 -2.90
CA PRO A 9 29.48 27.17 -3.11
C PRO A 9 28.22 26.97 -2.25
N PRO A 10 28.18 27.28 -0.94
CA PRO A 10 26.96 27.10 -0.14
C PRO A 10 25.78 27.98 -0.61
N ILE A 11 26.04 29.23 -0.99
CA ILE A 11 24.99 30.13 -1.50
C ILE A 11 24.52 29.69 -2.89
N GLY A 12 25.46 29.26 -3.75
CA GLY A 12 25.13 28.71 -5.07
C GLY A 12 24.30 27.43 -4.99
N VAL A 13 24.68 26.49 -4.11
CA VAL A 13 23.92 25.26 -3.83
C VAL A 13 22.55 25.57 -3.27
N LEU A 14 22.43 26.49 -2.31
CA LEU A 14 21.13 26.94 -1.79
C LEU A 14 20.25 27.50 -2.91
N SER A 15 20.80 28.35 -3.79
CA SER A 15 20.05 28.92 -4.91
C SER A 15 19.58 27.85 -5.89
N ALA A 16 20.46 26.91 -6.24
CA ALA A 16 20.12 25.78 -7.12
C ALA A 16 19.06 24.87 -6.49
N LEU A 17 19.16 24.58 -5.19
CA LEU A 17 18.16 23.78 -4.47
C LEU A 17 16.81 24.48 -4.38
N LEU A 18 16.78 25.79 -4.15
CA LEU A 18 15.53 26.57 -4.12
C LEU A 18 14.87 26.61 -5.50
N LEU A 19 15.65 26.77 -6.58
CA LEU A 19 15.14 26.71 -7.95
C LEU A 19 14.59 25.32 -8.30
N SER A 20 15.35 24.27 -7.99
CA SER A 20 14.91 22.87 -8.17
C SER A 20 13.65 22.58 -7.35
N LEU A 21 13.59 23.00 -6.10
CA LEU A 21 12.42 22.82 -5.25
C LEU A 21 11.22 23.61 -5.77
N ALA A 22 11.40 24.83 -6.28
CA ALA A 22 10.31 25.58 -6.90
C ALA A 22 9.77 24.88 -8.16
N ALA A 23 10.66 24.34 -9.00
CA ALA A 23 10.27 23.55 -10.16
C ALA A 23 9.52 22.27 -9.76
N VAL A 24 10.02 21.52 -8.78
CA VAL A 24 9.34 20.32 -8.25
C VAL A 24 8.01 20.69 -7.62
N THR A 25 7.93 21.79 -6.87
CA THR A 25 6.68 22.28 -6.25
C THR A 25 5.66 22.60 -7.33
N ALA A 26 6.06 23.30 -8.40
CA ALA A 26 5.17 23.63 -9.52
C ALA A 26 4.70 22.39 -10.29
N LEU A 27 5.53 21.35 -10.42
CA LEU A 27 5.16 20.12 -11.13
C LEU A 27 4.32 19.17 -10.27
N VAL A 28 4.70 18.97 -9.00
CA VAL A 28 4.08 17.99 -8.09
C VAL A 28 2.74 18.50 -7.56
N LEU A 29 2.66 19.80 -7.23
CA LEU A 29 1.41 20.47 -6.83
C LEU A 29 0.69 21.11 -8.03
N GLY A 30 1.29 21.04 -9.22
CA GLY A 30 0.64 21.35 -10.50
C GLY A 30 -0.39 20.29 -10.88
N PRO A 31 -0.95 20.34 -12.10
CA PRO A 31 -2.14 19.58 -12.47
C PRO A 31 -1.93 18.08 -12.21
N ALA A 32 -2.53 17.60 -11.12
CA ALA A 32 -2.74 16.18 -10.91
C ALA A 32 -3.72 15.74 -12.00
N GLY A 33 -3.40 14.68 -12.73
CA GLY A 33 -4.11 14.23 -13.92
C GLY A 33 -5.63 14.39 -13.80
N ASP A 34 -6.19 14.98 -14.85
CA ASP A 34 -7.56 15.45 -15.01
C ASP A 34 -8.55 14.28 -15.16
N THR A 35 -8.58 13.39 -14.16
CA THR A 35 -9.55 12.30 -14.11
C THR A 35 -10.67 12.71 -13.18
N SER A 36 -11.81 13.02 -13.77
CA SER A 36 -13.11 13.25 -13.09
C SER A 36 -13.50 12.15 -12.11
N VAL A 37 -12.90 10.95 -12.25
CA VAL A 37 -13.07 9.82 -11.33
C VAL A 37 -11.79 9.59 -10.50
N PRO A 38 -11.89 9.65 -9.15
CA PRO A 38 -10.77 9.37 -8.24
C PRO A 38 -10.05 8.05 -8.53
N LYS A 39 -8.70 8.06 -8.43
CA LYS A 39 -7.88 6.85 -8.60
C LYS A 39 -8.27 5.74 -7.63
N ALA A 40 -8.67 6.10 -6.40
CA ALA A 40 -9.21 5.13 -5.43
C ALA A 40 -10.39 4.31 -6.00
N VAL A 41 -11.30 4.94 -6.75
CA VAL A 41 -12.46 4.25 -7.34
C VAL A 41 -12.01 3.29 -8.43
N GLN A 42 -11.04 3.70 -9.26
CA GLN A 42 -10.46 2.86 -10.30
C GLN A 42 -9.74 1.63 -9.71
N THR A 43 -8.90 1.83 -8.71
CA THR A 43 -8.22 0.75 -7.97
C THR A 43 -9.23 -0.16 -7.25
N SER A 44 -10.31 0.40 -6.71
CA SER A 44 -11.39 -0.39 -6.12
C SER A 44 -12.07 -1.31 -7.16
N GLN A 45 -12.31 -0.82 -8.38
CA GLN A 45 -12.87 -1.64 -9.45
C GLN A 45 -11.93 -2.76 -9.87
N GLN A 46 -10.62 -2.47 -9.97
CA GLN A 46 -9.60 -3.48 -10.23
C GLN A 46 -9.67 -4.59 -9.18
N HIS A 47 -9.63 -4.26 -7.90
CA HIS A 47 -9.70 -5.27 -6.83
C HIS A 47 -11.02 -6.07 -6.86
N PHE A 48 -12.14 -5.43 -7.22
CA PHE A 48 -13.40 -6.14 -7.40
C PHE A 48 -13.33 -7.18 -8.52
N ALA A 49 -12.69 -6.85 -9.64
CA ALA A 49 -12.47 -7.80 -10.74
C ALA A 49 -11.51 -8.92 -10.34
N GLU A 50 -10.46 -8.63 -9.58
CA GLU A 50 -9.54 -9.63 -9.01
C GLU A 50 -10.27 -10.60 -8.09
N ASP A 51 -11.14 -10.08 -7.21
CA ASP A 51 -12.01 -10.90 -6.38
C ASP A 51 -12.85 -11.83 -7.27
N GLY A 52 -13.52 -11.29 -8.29
CA GLY A 52 -14.29 -12.07 -9.28
C GLY A 52 -13.47 -13.17 -9.96
N ALA A 53 -12.26 -12.86 -10.41
CA ALA A 53 -11.36 -13.81 -11.07
C ALA A 53 -10.91 -14.94 -10.13
N ILE A 54 -10.60 -14.63 -8.87
CA ILE A 54 -10.27 -15.63 -7.85
C ILE A 54 -11.46 -16.55 -7.59
N ALA A 55 -12.68 -16.00 -7.45
CA ALA A 55 -13.88 -16.80 -7.21
C ALA A 55 -14.21 -17.71 -8.41
N MET A 56 -14.11 -17.17 -9.63
CA MET A 56 -14.37 -17.93 -10.85
C MET A 56 -13.36 -19.07 -11.00
N ARG A 57 -12.07 -18.79 -10.79
CA ARG A 57 -11.02 -19.81 -10.81
C ARG A 57 -11.28 -20.91 -9.80
N ALA A 58 -11.47 -20.54 -8.54
CA ALA A 58 -11.69 -21.51 -7.46
C ALA A 58 -12.92 -22.39 -7.74
N SER A 59 -14.01 -21.81 -8.22
CA SER A 59 -15.22 -22.57 -8.58
C SER A 59 -14.99 -23.58 -9.73
N ILE A 60 -14.24 -23.18 -10.77
CA ILE A 60 -13.92 -24.08 -11.89
C ILE A 60 -13.01 -25.21 -11.42
N ASP A 61 -11.90 -24.87 -10.75
CA ASP A 61 -10.92 -25.84 -10.26
C ASP A 61 -11.59 -26.84 -9.28
N GLU A 62 -12.45 -26.37 -8.38
CA GLU A 62 -13.20 -27.20 -7.44
C GLU A 62 -14.27 -28.07 -8.13
N SER A 63 -14.94 -27.52 -9.15
CA SER A 63 -15.91 -28.29 -9.95
C SER A 63 -15.26 -29.49 -10.63
N VAL A 64 -14.07 -29.31 -11.21
CA VAL A 64 -13.30 -30.39 -11.84
C VAL A 64 -12.79 -31.36 -10.79
N THR A 65 -12.19 -30.86 -9.71
CA THR A 65 -11.62 -31.70 -8.64
C THR A 65 -12.66 -32.61 -7.99
N ASP A 66 -13.87 -32.11 -7.70
CA ASP A 66 -14.93 -32.94 -7.13
C ASP A 66 -15.48 -33.98 -8.11
N LEU A 67 -15.51 -33.65 -9.41
CA LEU A 67 -15.94 -34.59 -10.44
C LEU A 67 -14.94 -35.74 -10.58
N ASP A 68 -13.65 -35.41 -10.66
CA ASP A 68 -12.55 -36.38 -10.73
C ASP A 68 -12.49 -37.25 -9.48
N ARG A 69 -12.65 -36.63 -8.30
CA ARG A 69 -12.71 -37.36 -7.02
C ARG A 69 -13.87 -38.34 -7.05
N SER A 70 -15.08 -37.88 -7.34
CA SER A 70 -16.27 -38.74 -7.39
C SER A 70 -16.06 -39.90 -8.36
N ALA A 71 -15.51 -39.64 -9.54
CA ALA A 71 -15.22 -40.68 -10.53
C ALA A 71 -14.16 -41.68 -10.04
N ALA A 72 -13.09 -41.21 -9.39
CA ALA A 72 -12.07 -42.07 -8.79
C ALA A 72 -12.64 -42.94 -7.66
N LEU A 73 -13.53 -42.38 -6.82
CA LEU A 73 -14.21 -43.11 -5.75
C LEU A 73 -15.08 -44.24 -6.28
N PHE A 74 -15.86 -43.98 -7.33
CA PHE A 74 -16.66 -45.02 -7.98
C PHE A 74 -15.80 -46.08 -8.67
N SER A 75 -14.70 -45.66 -9.32
CA SER A 75 -13.77 -46.56 -10.03
C SER A 75 -12.99 -47.49 -9.10
N ALA A 76 -12.74 -47.06 -7.86
CA ALA A 76 -12.05 -47.88 -6.84
C ALA A 76 -12.97 -48.94 -6.19
N GLY A 77 -14.29 -48.74 -6.23
CA GLY A 77 -15.27 -49.64 -5.67
C GLY A 77 -15.75 -50.74 -6.62
N ALA A 78 -16.72 -51.54 -6.17
CA ALA A 78 -17.43 -52.47 -7.04
C ALA A 78 -18.17 -51.70 -8.16
N PRO A 79 -18.26 -52.24 -9.39
CA PRO A 79 -18.99 -51.60 -10.47
C PRO A 79 -20.45 -51.30 -10.10
N VAL A 80 -20.87 -50.05 -10.29
CA VAL A 80 -22.24 -49.58 -10.05
C VAL A 80 -22.89 -49.11 -11.35
N SER A 81 -24.21 -49.01 -11.38
CA SER A 81 -24.92 -48.47 -12.56
C SER A 81 -24.65 -46.97 -12.71
N ALA A 82 -24.73 -46.48 -13.95
CA ALA A 82 -24.57 -45.05 -14.24
C ALA A 82 -25.62 -44.20 -13.50
N ASP A 83 -26.86 -44.68 -13.37
CA ASP A 83 -27.90 -44.02 -12.57
C ASP A 83 -27.49 -43.86 -11.11
N THR A 84 -26.94 -44.90 -10.48
CA THR A 84 -26.46 -44.82 -9.08
C THR A 84 -25.32 -43.84 -8.92
N VAL A 85 -24.42 -43.74 -9.90
CA VAL A 85 -23.35 -42.72 -9.91
C VAL A 85 -23.96 -41.33 -9.90
N LEU A 86 -24.89 -41.05 -10.82
CA LEU A 86 -25.48 -39.72 -10.95
C LEU A 86 -26.37 -39.34 -9.75
N ASP A 87 -27.12 -40.29 -9.19
CA ASP A 87 -27.97 -40.06 -8.02
C ASP A 87 -27.13 -39.71 -6.78
N LYS A 88 -26.05 -40.45 -6.53
CA LYS A 88 -25.13 -40.15 -5.44
C LYS A 88 -24.41 -38.82 -5.66
N LEU A 89 -23.95 -38.56 -6.89
CA LEU A 89 -23.28 -37.31 -7.25
C LEU A 89 -24.19 -36.09 -6.97
N GLY A 90 -25.46 -36.15 -7.38
CA GLY A 90 -26.43 -35.07 -7.15
C GLY A 90 -26.85 -34.90 -5.68
N ASN A 91 -26.88 -35.99 -4.91
CA ASN A 91 -27.18 -35.94 -3.48
C ASN A 91 -26.03 -35.34 -2.65
N THR A 92 -24.78 -35.66 -3.01
CA THR A 92 -23.58 -35.13 -2.33
C THR A 92 -23.26 -33.71 -2.78
N TYR A 93 -23.41 -33.40 -4.07
CA TYR A 93 -23.01 -32.12 -4.66
C TYR A 93 -24.17 -31.46 -5.42
N GLN A 94 -24.70 -30.38 -4.86
CA GLN A 94 -25.79 -29.59 -5.48
C GLN A 94 -25.27 -28.42 -6.32
N LYS A 95 -24.23 -28.64 -7.13
CA LYS A 95 -23.54 -27.56 -7.88
C LYS A 95 -23.65 -27.62 -9.40
N TRP A 96 -23.98 -28.80 -9.96
CA TRP A 96 -24.09 -28.98 -11.40
C TRP A 96 -25.52 -28.81 -11.91
N MET A 97 -25.68 -28.15 -13.05
CA MET A 97 -26.98 -27.95 -13.70
C MET A 97 -27.47 -29.25 -14.35
N GLY A 98 -26.54 -30.04 -14.89
CA GLY A 98 -26.83 -31.33 -15.51
C GLY A 98 -25.59 -32.22 -15.50
N THR A 99 -25.81 -33.53 -15.40
CA THR A 99 -24.76 -34.55 -15.39
C THR A 99 -25.15 -35.71 -16.29
N ALA A 100 -24.16 -36.29 -16.98
CA ALA A 100 -24.37 -37.37 -17.93
C ALA A 100 -23.23 -38.39 -17.85
N VAL A 101 -23.54 -39.64 -18.16
CA VAL A 101 -22.56 -40.72 -18.32
C VAL A 101 -22.64 -41.23 -19.76
N VAL A 102 -21.50 -41.24 -20.45
CA VAL A 102 -21.39 -41.64 -21.86
C VAL A 102 -20.38 -42.78 -21.98
N GLU A 103 -20.70 -43.83 -22.71
CA GLU A 103 -19.73 -44.86 -23.04
C GLU A 103 -18.76 -44.35 -24.11
N ILE A 104 -17.45 -44.35 -23.83
CA ILE A 104 -16.47 -43.64 -24.68
C ILE A 104 -16.39 -44.20 -26.10
N ARG A 105 -16.35 -45.54 -26.24
CA ARG A 105 -16.17 -46.19 -27.55
C ARG A 105 -17.39 -46.06 -28.46
N SER A 106 -18.57 -46.29 -27.92
CA SER A 106 -19.82 -46.25 -28.69
C SER A 106 -20.39 -44.83 -28.79
N GLY A 107 -20.00 -43.94 -27.88
CA GLY A 107 -20.61 -42.63 -27.69
C GLY A 107 -22.05 -42.70 -27.24
N LYS A 108 -22.51 -43.86 -26.77
CA LYS A 108 -23.87 -44.07 -26.29
C LYS A 108 -24.06 -43.34 -24.97
N LEU A 109 -25.08 -42.49 -24.88
CA LEU A 109 -25.54 -41.94 -23.61
C LEU A 109 -26.10 -43.08 -22.75
N VAL A 110 -25.50 -43.29 -21.58
CA VAL A 110 -25.83 -44.37 -20.64
C VAL A 110 -26.83 -43.89 -19.59
N ALA A 111 -26.63 -42.70 -19.03
CA ALA A 111 -27.54 -42.07 -18.07
C ALA A 111 -27.40 -40.53 -18.09
N THR A 112 -28.43 -39.84 -17.60
CA THR A 112 -28.43 -38.37 -17.45
C THR A 112 -29.27 -37.96 -16.23
N ARG A 113 -28.94 -36.82 -15.61
CA ARG A 113 -29.70 -36.14 -14.54
C ARG A 113 -29.64 -34.62 -14.73
N GLY A 114 -30.66 -33.91 -14.28
CA GLY A 114 -30.75 -32.45 -14.40
C GLY A 114 -31.01 -31.96 -15.82
N GLU A 115 -30.47 -30.79 -16.17
CA GLU A 115 -30.55 -30.23 -17.53
C GLU A 115 -29.84 -31.09 -18.58
N THR A 116 -30.31 -31.02 -19.83
CA THR A 116 -29.71 -31.76 -20.93
C THR A 116 -28.28 -31.27 -21.20
N VAL A 117 -27.30 -32.17 -21.10
CA VAL A 117 -25.89 -31.87 -21.37
C VAL A 117 -25.67 -31.80 -22.89
N PRO A 118 -25.03 -30.73 -23.43
CA PRO A 118 -24.85 -30.53 -24.88
C PRO A 118 -23.74 -31.41 -25.48
N LEU A 119 -23.97 -32.73 -25.49
CA LEU A 119 -23.00 -33.76 -25.93
C LEU A 119 -22.74 -33.79 -27.45
N THR A 120 -23.61 -33.16 -28.26
CA THR A 120 -23.45 -33.10 -29.72
C THR A 120 -22.27 -32.24 -30.17
N SER A 121 -21.82 -31.33 -29.31
CA SER A 121 -20.68 -30.43 -29.54
C SER A 121 -19.32 -31.05 -29.20
N LEU A 122 -19.32 -32.26 -28.61
CA LEU A 122 -18.12 -32.94 -28.14
C LEU A 122 -17.45 -33.74 -29.26
N ASP A 123 -16.24 -33.33 -29.64
CA ASP A 123 -15.37 -34.14 -30.46
C ASP A 123 -14.75 -35.29 -29.64
N ARG A 124 -15.41 -36.44 -29.72
CA ARG A 124 -15.05 -37.65 -28.98
C ARG A 124 -13.73 -38.26 -29.43
N SER A 125 -13.25 -37.96 -30.64
CA SER A 125 -11.98 -38.48 -31.14
C SER A 125 -10.79 -37.93 -30.34
N THR A 126 -10.94 -36.73 -29.78
CA THR A 126 -9.91 -36.03 -29.00
C THR A 126 -9.86 -36.42 -27.51
N LEU A 127 -10.76 -37.28 -27.04
CA LEU A 127 -10.86 -37.64 -25.61
C LEU A 127 -9.68 -38.51 -25.14
N GLY A 128 -9.06 -39.26 -26.05
CA GLY A 128 -7.91 -40.13 -25.76
C GLY A 128 -6.56 -39.42 -25.83
N ASP A 129 -6.52 -38.18 -26.30
CA ASP A 129 -5.29 -37.40 -26.47
C ASP A 129 -4.80 -36.83 -25.13
N GLU A 130 -3.53 -36.40 -25.09
CA GLU A 130 -2.98 -35.66 -23.95
C GLU A 130 -3.80 -34.36 -23.73
N GLY A 131 -4.45 -34.25 -22.58
CA GLY A 131 -5.37 -33.14 -22.28
C GLY A 131 -6.79 -33.30 -22.85
N GLY A 132 -7.15 -34.47 -23.39
CA GLY A 132 -8.48 -34.74 -23.97
C GLY A 132 -9.66 -34.50 -23.01
N LEU A 133 -9.43 -34.67 -21.71
CA LEU A 133 -10.40 -34.46 -20.62
C LEU A 133 -10.41 -33.02 -20.06
N ALA A 134 -9.66 -32.09 -20.64
CA ALA A 134 -9.69 -30.69 -20.21
C ALA A 134 -11.11 -30.09 -20.37
N PRO A 135 -11.57 -29.25 -19.43
CA PRO A 135 -12.89 -28.62 -19.52
C PRO A 135 -13.04 -27.77 -20.77
N ARG A 136 -14.27 -27.72 -21.30
CA ARG A 136 -14.57 -27.03 -22.55
C ARG A 136 -15.80 -26.14 -22.43
N MET A 137 -15.79 -25.08 -23.20
CA MET A 137 -16.85 -24.09 -23.26
C MET A 137 -17.71 -24.35 -24.49
N VAL A 138 -19.02 -24.53 -24.29
CA VAL A 138 -19.96 -24.86 -25.36
C VAL A 138 -21.05 -23.79 -25.40
N ARG A 139 -21.28 -23.23 -26.60
CA ARG A 139 -22.41 -22.34 -26.85
C ARG A 139 -23.63 -23.16 -27.23
N LEU A 140 -24.71 -22.99 -26.49
CA LEU A 140 -26.03 -23.54 -26.78
C LEU A 140 -26.73 -22.75 -27.90
N GLU A 141 -27.78 -23.34 -28.49
CA GLU A 141 -28.57 -22.69 -29.54
C GLU A 141 -29.24 -21.39 -29.09
N ASN A 142 -29.59 -21.30 -27.79
CA ASN A 142 -30.14 -20.09 -27.17
C ASN A 142 -29.07 -19.00 -26.90
N GLY A 143 -27.80 -19.25 -27.25
CA GLY A 143 -26.68 -18.33 -27.05
C GLY A 143 -25.98 -18.45 -25.70
N GLU A 144 -26.53 -19.20 -24.75
CA GLU A 144 -25.95 -19.39 -23.42
C GLU A 144 -24.67 -20.25 -23.49
N ILE A 145 -23.65 -19.92 -22.68
CA ILE A 145 -22.43 -20.72 -22.61
C ILE A 145 -22.48 -21.67 -21.41
N ARG A 146 -22.16 -22.95 -21.67
CA ARG A 146 -21.97 -23.99 -20.66
C ARG A 146 -20.49 -24.35 -20.54
N LEU A 147 -20.03 -24.52 -19.31
CA LEU A 147 -18.75 -25.15 -19.01
C LEU A 147 -18.98 -26.65 -18.79
N LEU A 148 -18.35 -27.47 -19.62
CA LEU A 148 -18.35 -28.92 -19.50
C LEU A 148 -17.06 -29.38 -18.83
N SER A 149 -17.20 -30.12 -17.74
CA SER A 149 -16.11 -30.82 -17.05
C SER A 149 -16.23 -32.33 -17.29
N PHE A 150 -15.08 -33.01 -17.34
CA PHE A 150 -14.99 -34.41 -17.72
C PHE A 150 -14.20 -35.20 -16.68
N ALA A 151 -14.65 -36.41 -16.37
CA ALA A 151 -13.92 -37.35 -15.53
C ALA A 151 -14.11 -38.79 -16.06
N LEU A 152 -13.15 -39.67 -15.77
CA LEU A 152 -13.17 -41.05 -16.26
C LEU A 152 -13.68 -42.03 -15.18
N LEU A 153 -14.66 -42.84 -15.56
CA LEU A 153 -15.13 -43.99 -14.78
C LEU A 153 -14.59 -45.27 -15.41
N SER A 154 -13.80 -46.03 -14.64
CA SER A 154 -13.11 -47.22 -15.15
C SER A 154 -13.13 -48.36 -14.15
N TRP A 155 -13.58 -49.54 -14.60
CA TRP A 155 -13.54 -50.78 -13.83
C TRP A 155 -12.87 -51.91 -14.64
N PRO A 156 -12.18 -52.86 -13.99
CA PRO A 156 -11.60 -54.01 -14.66
C PRO A 156 -12.64 -54.79 -15.48
N GLY A 157 -12.35 -55.05 -16.76
CA GLY A 157 -13.20 -55.85 -17.64
C GLY A 157 -14.51 -55.18 -18.10
N LYS A 158 -14.70 -53.88 -17.84
CA LYS A 158 -15.86 -53.09 -18.29
C LYS A 158 -15.44 -52.01 -19.29
N PRO A 159 -16.35 -51.58 -20.18
CA PRO A 159 -16.08 -50.42 -21.03
C PRO A 159 -15.88 -49.17 -20.17
N GLN A 160 -14.94 -48.31 -20.57
CA GLN A 160 -14.72 -47.03 -19.92
C GLN A 160 -15.90 -46.09 -20.19
N LEU A 161 -16.35 -45.42 -19.14
CA LEU A 161 -17.43 -44.44 -19.20
C LEU A 161 -16.85 -43.04 -18.91
N LEU A 162 -17.37 -42.04 -19.61
CA LEU A 162 -17.09 -40.63 -19.40
C LEU A 162 -18.20 -40.02 -18.56
N LEU A 163 -17.84 -39.52 -17.39
CA LEU A 163 -18.71 -38.69 -16.57
C LEU A 163 -18.56 -37.23 -17.04
N VAL A 164 -19.67 -36.62 -17.43
CA VAL A 164 -19.74 -35.25 -17.92
C VAL A 164 -20.61 -34.44 -16.97
N ALA A 165 -20.11 -33.30 -16.52
CA ALA A 165 -20.89 -32.35 -15.73
C ALA A 165 -20.97 -31.00 -16.44
N SER A 166 -22.15 -30.40 -16.42
CA SER A 166 -22.46 -29.14 -17.07
C SER A 166 -22.74 -28.06 -16.04
N ASN A 167 -22.02 -26.95 -16.15
CA ASN A 167 -22.18 -25.75 -15.31
C ASN A 167 -22.50 -24.51 -16.13
N SER A 168 -23.27 -23.61 -15.53
CA SER A 168 -23.35 -22.22 -16.00
C SER A 168 -22.13 -21.43 -15.54
N LEU A 169 -21.70 -20.44 -16.32
CA LEU A 169 -20.64 -19.49 -15.95
C LEU A 169 -21.19 -18.32 -15.15
N LYS A 170 -21.94 -18.62 -14.10
CA LYS A 170 -22.40 -17.59 -13.16
C LYS A 170 -21.32 -17.36 -12.10
N PHE A 171 -21.13 -16.10 -11.71
CA PHE A 171 -20.17 -15.74 -10.69
C PHE A 171 -20.65 -16.22 -9.31
N PRO A 172 -19.96 -17.20 -8.71
CA PRO A 172 -20.44 -17.75 -7.46
C PRO A 172 -20.05 -16.82 -6.32
N GLY A 173 -21.04 -16.24 -5.64
CA GLY A 173 -20.82 -15.53 -4.37
C GLY A 173 -20.08 -14.22 -4.47
N ILE A 174 -20.24 -13.56 -5.63
CA ILE A 174 -19.90 -12.16 -5.78
C ILE A 174 -21.17 -11.36 -5.52
N SER A 175 -21.12 -10.44 -4.56
CA SER A 175 -22.21 -9.50 -4.33
C SER A 175 -22.04 -8.32 -5.28
N LEU A 176 -22.95 -8.15 -6.25
CA LEU A 176 -22.86 -7.07 -7.23
C LEU A 176 -23.45 -5.76 -6.73
N GLY A 177 -24.41 -5.81 -5.81
CA GLY A 177 -25.23 -4.66 -5.46
C GLY A 177 -26.16 -4.23 -6.59
N GLN A 178 -26.66 -3.00 -6.52
CA GLN A 178 -27.70 -2.50 -7.43
C GLN A 178 -27.19 -1.83 -8.71
N PHE A 179 -25.90 -1.47 -8.79
CA PHE A 179 -25.38 -0.56 -9.83
C PHE A 179 -24.14 -1.09 -10.56
N ARG A 180 -23.86 -2.38 -10.41
CA ARG A 180 -22.67 -3.02 -10.97
C ARG A 180 -23.06 -4.13 -11.91
N SER A 181 -22.30 -4.23 -12.98
CA SER A 181 -22.33 -5.37 -13.89
C SER A 181 -21.00 -6.10 -13.86
N ILE A 182 -21.04 -7.39 -14.17
CA ILE A 182 -19.85 -8.24 -14.26
C ILE A 182 -19.96 -9.14 -15.48
N ALA A 183 -18.83 -9.46 -16.12
CA ALA A 183 -18.79 -10.34 -17.28
C ALA A 183 -17.57 -11.26 -17.24
N VAL A 184 -17.76 -12.49 -17.72
CA VAL A 184 -16.68 -13.41 -18.09
C VAL A 184 -16.40 -13.22 -19.58
N VAL A 185 -15.14 -12.98 -19.91
CA VAL A 185 -14.68 -12.65 -21.25
C VAL A 185 -13.61 -13.65 -21.68
N ASP A 186 -13.68 -14.13 -22.92
CA ASP A 186 -12.64 -14.99 -23.49
C ASP A 186 -11.43 -14.20 -24.02
N ARG A 187 -10.43 -14.91 -24.54
CA ARG A 187 -9.20 -14.32 -25.11
C ARG A 187 -9.47 -13.39 -26.32
N SER A 188 -10.61 -13.52 -26.98
CA SER A 188 -10.99 -12.70 -28.13
C SER A 188 -11.69 -11.39 -27.73
N GLY A 189 -12.09 -11.26 -26.46
CA GLY A 189 -12.93 -10.16 -26.00
C GLY A 189 -14.43 -10.45 -26.13
N THR A 190 -14.82 -11.70 -26.42
CA THR A 190 -16.23 -12.10 -26.46
C THR A 190 -16.74 -12.33 -25.05
N ILE A 191 -17.89 -11.73 -24.73
CA ILE A 191 -18.59 -11.96 -23.47
C ILE A 191 -19.23 -13.34 -23.52
N LEU A 192 -18.86 -14.20 -22.58
CA LEU A 192 -19.36 -15.57 -22.43
C LEU A 192 -20.55 -15.63 -21.48
N SER A 193 -20.55 -14.76 -20.48
CA SER A 193 -21.60 -14.63 -19.48
C SER A 193 -21.52 -13.23 -18.88
N SER A 194 -22.67 -12.65 -18.53
CA SER A 194 -22.74 -11.36 -17.84
C SER A 194 -23.90 -11.33 -16.85
N ASP A 195 -23.76 -10.51 -15.82
CA ASP A 195 -24.78 -10.28 -14.80
C ASP A 195 -24.80 -8.78 -14.41
N GLY A 196 -25.90 -8.33 -13.82
CA GLY A 196 -26.08 -6.97 -13.31
C GLY A 196 -26.52 -5.91 -14.33
N ILE A 197 -26.77 -6.29 -15.59
CA ILE A 197 -27.49 -5.45 -16.56
C ILE A 197 -28.86 -6.12 -16.80
N PRO A 198 -29.99 -5.44 -16.52
CA PRO A 198 -31.31 -6.03 -16.77
C PRO A 198 -31.53 -6.21 -18.28
N GLU A 199 -32.32 -7.23 -18.63
CA GLU A 199 -32.73 -7.43 -20.01
C GLU A 199 -33.63 -6.26 -20.48
N PRO A 200 -33.60 -5.89 -21.78
CA PRO A 200 -34.41 -4.78 -22.29
C PRO A 200 -35.92 -4.92 -22.02
N GLU A 201 -36.42 -6.14 -21.85
CA GLU A 201 -37.81 -6.47 -21.52
C GLU A 201 -38.15 -6.28 -20.03
N GLN A 202 -37.14 -6.26 -19.16
CA GLN A 202 -37.31 -6.12 -17.70
C GLN A 202 -37.43 -4.66 -17.25
N VAL A 203 -37.18 -3.71 -18.16
CA VAL A 203 -37.23 -2.27 -17.89
C VAL A 203 -38.47 -1.64 -18.49
N LEU A 204 -39.07 -0.70 -17.75
CA LEU A 204 -40.40 -0.18 -18.06
C LEU A 204 -40.36 1.08 -18.94
N THR A 205 -39.28 1.87 -18.88
CA THR A 205 -39.20 3.16 -19.56
C THR A 205 -38.23 3.14 -20.74
N ASP A 206 -38.46 4.00 -21.73
CA ASP A 206 -37.55 4.15 -22.89
C ASP A 206 -36.15 4.61 -22.44
N LEU A 207 -36.08 5.51 -21.45
CA LEU A 207 -34.81 5.98 -20.87
C LEU A 207 -34.01 4.81 -20.23
N GLN A 208 -34.69 3.90 -19.53
CA GLN A 208 -34.03 2.71 -18.97
C GLN A 208 -33.55 1.77 -20.09
N ARG A 209 -34.31 1.62 -21.18
CA ARG A 209 -33.87 0.83 -22.35
C ARG A 209 -32.64 1.45 -23.02
N GLU A 210 -32.59 2.76 -23.17
CA GLU A 210 -31.40 3.48 -23.64
C GLU A 210 -30.20 3.28 -22.70
N GLU A 211 -30.44 3.34 -21.39
CA GLU A 211 -29.41 3.11 -20.38
C GLU A 211 -28.84 1.68 -20.44
N VAL A 212 -29.71 0.67 -20.60
CA VAL A 212 -29.32 -0.73 -20.81
C VAL A 212 -28.49 -0.87 -22.09
N ALA A 213 -28.92 -0.26 -23.19
CA ALA A 213 -28.20 -0.30 -24.46
C ALA A 213 -26.81 0.36 -24.36
N ALA A 214 -26.72 1.51 -23.69
CA ALA A 214 -25.46 2.21 -23.42
C ALA A 214 -24.52 1.35 -22.56
N SER A 215 -25.06 0.72 -21.51
CA SER A 215 -24.29 -0.15 -20.60
C SER A 215 -23.76 -1.39 -21.31
N ASN A 216 -24.59 -2.05 -22.13
CA ASN A 216 -24.19 -3.20 -22.95
C ASN A 216 -23.11 -2.83 -23.98
N LYS A 217 -23.25 -1.68 -24.64
CA LYS A 217 -22.23 -1.17 -25.58
C LYS A 217 -20.91 -0.91 -24.87
N GLN A 218 -20.96 -0.30 -23.69
CA GLN A 218 -19.78 0.03 -22.90
C GLN A 218 -19.09 -1.23 -22.35
N LEU A 219 -19.86 -2.21 -21.86
CA LEU A 219 -19.33 -3.49 -21.38
C LEU A 219 -18.62 -4.26 -22.51
N LYS A 220 -19.19 -4.31 -23.72
CA LYS A 220 -18.54 -4.89 -24.90
C LYS A 220 -17.22 -4.19 -25.25
N ALA A 221 -17.18 -2.86 -25.17
CA ALA A 221 -15.96 -2.09 -25.42
C ALA A 221 -14.89 -2.39 -24.36
N PHE A 222 -15.28 -2.52 -23.08
CA PHE A 222 -14.37 -2.92 -22.01
C PHE A 222 -13.88 -4.36 -22.16
N ALA A 223 -14.76 -5.30 -22.52
CA ALA A 223 -14.39 -6.70 -22.75
C ALA A 223 -13.28 -6.83 -23.80
N LYS A 224 -13.40 -6.14 -24.94
CA LYS A 224 -12.38 -6.14 -25.99
C LYS A 224 -11.06 -5.52 -25.53
N LYS A 225 -11.10 -4.41 -24.79
CA LYS A 225 -9.90 -3.76 -24.25
C LYS A 225 -9.22 -4.62 -23.17
N ALA A 226 -10.01 -5.22 -22.28
CA ALA A 226 -9.56 -6.08 -21.21
C ALA A 226 -8.88 -7.33 -21.77
N ALA A 227 -9.46 -8.00 -22.76
CA ALA A 227 -8.85 -9.16 -23.41
C ALA A 227 -7.49 -8.80 -24.06
N GLY A 228 -7.40 -7.66 -24.75
CA GLY A 228 -6.14 -7.18 -25.32
C GLY A 228 -5.06 -6.84 -24.27
N ARG A 229 -5.46 -6.36 -23.09
CA ARG A 229 -4.55 -6.10 -21.96
C ARG A 229 -4.15 -7.39 -21.25
N ALA A 230 -5.10 -8.31 -21.05
CA ALA A 230 -4.89 -9.61 -20.40
C ALA A 230 -3.98 -10.55 -21.21
N ALA A 231 -3.91 -10.37 -22.54
CA ALA A 231 -2.99 -11.10 -23.40
C ALA A 231 -1.51 -10.69 -23.23
N GLN A 232 -1.21 -9.61 -22.50
CA GLN A 232 0.17 -9.19 -22.22
C GLN A 232 0.84 -10.14 -21.22
N HIS A 233 2.14 -10.36 -21.36
CA HIS A 233 2.86 -11.25 -20.45
C HIS A 233 2.84 -10.67 -19.01
N PRO A 234 2.49 -11.44 -17.97
CA PRO A 234 2.28 -10.94 -16.60
C PRO A 234 3.46 -10.12 -16.04
N LEU A 235 4.69 -10.52 -16.37
CA LEU A 235 5.92 -9.83 -15.97
C LEU A 235 6.22 -8.53 -16.76
N SER A 236 5.67 -8.41 -17.98
CA SER A 236 5.90 -7.27 -18.88
C SER A 236 4.85 -6.16 -18.73
N SER A 237 3.63 -6.53 -18.32
CA SER A 237 2.66 -5.58 -17.81
C SER A 237 3.17 -5.09 -16.48
N LYS A 238 3.91 -3.97 -16.44
CA LYS A 238 4.26 -3.28 -15.20
C LYS A 238 3.01 -2.68 -14.55
N GLU A 239 2.17 -3.57 -14.03
CA GLU A 239 1.29 -3.43 -12.86
C GLU A 239 0.88 -4.85 -12.34
N PRO A 240 1.79 -5.85 -12.23
CA PRO A 240 1.45 -7.08 -11.53
C PRO A 240 1.56 -6.84 -10.01
N GLY A 241 0.51 -7.13 -9.25
CA GLY A 241 0.65 -7.35 -7.81
C GLY A 241 0.98 -6.14 -6.93
N SER A 242 0.49 -4.92 -7.23
CA SER A 242 0.47 -3.84 -6.22
C SER A 242 -0.37 -4.19 -4.97
N GLY A 243 -1.14 -5.29 -5.05
CA GLY A 243 -1.87 -5.91 -3.95
C GLY A 243 -1.59 -7.39 -3.70
N GLY A 244 -0.71 -8.07 -4.44
CA GLY A 244 -0.47 -9.52 -4.28
C GLY A 244 -1.36 -10.45 -5.13
N TYR A 245 -2.09 -9.93 -6.12
CA TYR A 245 -2.69 -10.72 -7.19
C TYR A 245 -1.62 -11.14 -8.22
N LEU A 246 -1.62 -12.41 -8.63
CA LEU A 246 -0.58 -12.97 -9.51
C LEU A 246 -0.88 -12.83 -11.00
N GLY A 247 -2.14 -12.53 -11.37
CA GLY A 247 -2.59 -12.36 -12.75
C GLY A 247 -2.45 -10.94 -13.29
N VAL A 248 -2.76 -10.78 -14.57
CA VAL A 248 -2.89 -9.46 -15.21
C VAL A 248 -4.21 -8.82 -14.77
N SER A 249 -4.15 -7.66 -14.15
CA SER A 249 -5.32 -6.90 -13.73
C SER A 249 -5.11 -5.39 -13.92
N GLY A 250 -6.20 -4.63 -13.84
CA GLY A 250 -6.16 -3.17 -13.90
C GLY A 250 -7.54 -2.54 -13.98
N SER A 251 -7.57 -1.25 -14.31
CA SER A 251 -8.81 -0.48 -14.50
C SER A 251 -8.88 0.20 -15.86
N LEU A 252 -10.11 0.45 -16.33
CA LEU A 252 -10.43 1.08 -17.59
C LEU A 252 -11.46 2.19 -17.37
N LEU A 253 -11.25 3.34 -18.00
CA LEU A 253 -12.20 4.44 -18.05
C LEU A 253 -13.01 4.38 -19.36
N GLY A 254 -14.31 4.59 -19.23
CA GLY A 254 -15.28 4.52 -20.32
C GLY A 254 -15.88 5.88 -20.69
N GLY A 255 -16.91 5.82 -21.54
CA GLY A 255 -17.74 6.98 -21.86
C GLY A 255 -18.56 7.45 -20.66
N SER A 256 -19.15 8.63 -20.81
CA SER A 256 -20.15 9.16 -19.89
C SER A 256 -21.56 9.03 -20.46
N PHE A 257 -22.55 8.86 -19.58
CA PHE A 257 -23.98 8.84 -19.89
C PHE A 257 -24.70 9.53 -18.74
N LEU A 258 -25.52 10.56 -19.02
CA LEU A 258 -26.23 11.34 -17.99
C LEU A 258 -25.34 11.81 -16.81
N SER A 259 -24.13 12.30 -17.11
CA SER A 259 -23.12 12.75 -16.14
C SER A 259 -22.46 11.65 -15.29
N ASP A 260 -22.81 10.38 -15.51
CA ASP A 260 -22.09 9.24 -14.94
C ASP A 260 -21.02 8.74 -15.89
N ARG A 261 -19.80 8.55 -15.40
CA ARG A 261 -18.72 7.90 -16.15
C ARG A 261 -18.69 6.41 -15.82
N SER A 262 -18.61 5.60 -16.86
CA SER A 262 -18.39 4.17 -16.70
C SER A 262 -16.93 3.88 -16.34
N VAL A 263 -16.73 3.09 -15.30
CA VAL A 263 -15.42 2.60 -14.85
C VAL A 263 -15.47 1.09 -14.79
N ALA A 264 -14.46 0.42 -15.33
CA ALA A 264 -14.34 -1.02 -15.22
C ALA A 264 -13.02 -1.43 -14.57
N GLY A 265 -13.06 -2.48 -13.78
CA GLY A 265 -11.90 -3.28 -13.42
C GLY A 265 -11.83 -4.51 -14.31
N TYR A 266 -10.63 -5.03 -14.54
CA TYR A 266 -10.44 -6.31 -15.21
C TYR A 266 -9.37 -7.15 -14.49
N ALA A 267 -9.52 -8.46 -14.53
CA ALA A 267 -8.54 -9.42 -14.01
C ALA A 267 -8.60 -10.74 -14.78
N ALA A 268 -7.47 -11.19 -15.30
CA ALA A 268 -7.32 -12.49 -15.96
C ALA A 268 -7.14 -13.60 -14.91
N LEU A 269 -7.84 -14.74 -15.06
CA LEU A 269 -7.70 -15.86 -14.13
C LEU A 269 -6.22 -16.27 -13.99
N SER A 270 -5.74 -16.35 -12.75
CA SER A 270 -4.33 -16.64 -12.42
C SER A 270 -4.20 -17.78 -11.44
N SER A 271 -3.14 -18.57 -11.56
CA SER A 271 -2.82 -19.63 -10.60
C SER A 271 -2.64 -19.08 -9.18
N PRO A 272 -2.85 -19.93 -8.15
CA PRO A 272 -2.56 -19.56 -6.77
C PRO A 272 -1.04 -19.42 -6.51
N GLU A 273 -0.21 -20.12 -7.29
CA GLU A 273 1.26 -20.06 -7.18
C GLU A 273 1.91 -19.55 -8.48
N PRO A 274 2.97 -18.72 -8.39
CA PRO A 274 3.68 -18.22 -9.57
C PRO A 274 4.29 -19.36 -10.40
N GLY A 275 4.02 -19.37 -11.70
CA GLY A 275 4.60 -20.35 -12.63
C GLY A 275 3.80 -21.65 -12.78
N GLU A 276 2.77 -21.87 -11.96
CA GLU A 276 1.85 -22.99 -12.11
C GLU A 276 0.69 -22.67 -13.06
N THR A 277 0.07 -23.71 -13.61
CA THR A 277 -1.17 -23.61 -14.38
C THR A 277 -2.23 -24.50 -13.75
N THR A 278 -3.41 -23.96 -13.49
CA THR A 278 -4.60 -24.74 -13.12
C THR A 278 -5.51 -24.95 -14.32
N THR A 279 -6.43 -25.91 -14.21
CA THR A 279 -7.44 -26.20 -15.22
C THR A 279 -8.23 -24.95 -15.62
N ALA A 280 -8.61 -24.11 -14.66
CA ALA A 280 -9.31 -22.86 -14.92
C ALA A 280 -8.45 -21.82 -15.66
N THR A 281 -7.16 -21.72 -15.34
CA THR A 281 -6.25 -20.75 -16.01
C THR A 281 -6.02 -21.07 -17.48
N ALA A 282 -6.03 -22.36 -17.85
CA ALA A 282 -5.88 -22.80 -19.23
C ALA A 282 -6.99 -22.26 -20.15
N LEU A 283 -8.19 -22.03 -19.61
CA LEU A 283 -9.33 -21.47 -20.35
C LEU A 283 -9.09 -20.01 -20.82
N GLY A 284 -8.12 -19.31 -20.22
CA GLY A 284 -7.76 -17.93 -20.59
C GLY A 284 -8.91 -16.93 -20.45
N LEU A 285 -9.69 -17.08 -19.37
CA LEU A 285 -10.82 -16.22 -19.06
C LEU A 285 -10.36 -14.93 -18.36
N THR A 286 -11.07 -13.85 -18.63
CA THR A 286 -10.90 -12.54 -17.97
C THR A 286 -12.22 -12.09 -17.38
N VAL A 287 -12.19 -11.64 -16.13
CA VAL A 287 -13.34 -11.04 -15.46
C VAL A 287 -13.30 -9.54 -15.68
N VAL A 288 -14.44 -8.96 -16.06
CA VAL A 288 -14.61 -7.50 -16.20
C VAL A 288 -15.77 -7.08 -15.32
N ALA A 289 -15.53 -6.17 -14.38
CA ALA A 289 -16.56 -5.60 -13.51
C ALA A 289 -16.72 -4.12 -13.82
N MET A 290 -17.93 -3.68 -14.17
CA MET A 290 -18.23 -2.31 -14.58
C MET A 290 -19.22 -1.65 -13.63
N VAL A 291 -18.97 -0.38 -13.29
CA VAL A 291 -19.85 0.49 -12.52
C VAL A 291 -19.96 1.86 -13.17
N LYS A 292 -21.08 2.55 -12.93
CA LYS A 292 -21.28 3.96 -13.27
C LYS A 292 -21.00 4.82 -12.04
N VAL A 293 -20.18 5.85 -12.23
CA VAL A 293 -19.73 6.72 -11.14
C VAL A 293 -20.07 8.16 -11.52
N ALA A 294 -20.84 8.83 -10.67
CA ALA A 294 -21.13 10.25 -10.83
C ALA A 294 -19.83 11.04 -10.88
N GLU A 295 -19.65 11.83 -11.95
CA GLU A 295 -18.53 12.77 -12.03
C GLU A 295 -18.80 13.96 -11.12
N ASP A 296 -17.77 14.42 -10.40
CA ASP A 296 -17.84 15.68 -9.65
C ASP A 296 -17.19 16.78 -10.51
N PRO A 297 -17.99 17.61 -11.22
CA PRO A 297 -17.47 18.63 -12.12
C PRO A 297 -16.78 19.78 -11.38
N THR A 298 -16.94 19.90 -10.06
CA THR A 298 -16.36 20.99 -9.28
C THR A 298 -14.94 20.71 -8.80
N ARG A 299 -14.47 19.47 -8.98
CA ARG A 299 -13.23 18.96 -8.38
C ARG A 299 -11.96 19.15 -9.23
N SER A 300 -12.03 19.97 -10.28
CA SER A 300 -10.82 20.34 -11.03
C SER A 300 -9.86 21.07 -10.09
N THR A 301 -8.75 20.42 -9.71
CA THR A 301 -7.71 21.09 -8.93
C THR A 301 -7.09 22.15 -9.83
N SER A 302 -7.39 23.42 -9.52
CA SER A 302 -6.86 24.53 -10.28
C SER A 302 -5.32 24.48 -10.21
N PRO A 303 -4.60 24.40 -11.35
CA PRO A 303 -3.14 24.33 -11.40
C PRO A 303 -2.45 25.58 -10.81
N VAL A 304 -3.25 26.59 -10.46
CA VAL A 304 -2.83 27.85 -9.88
C VAL A 304 -2.16 27.67 -8.51
N PHE A 305 -2.55 26.69 -7.69
CA PHE A 305 -1.98 26.52 -6.35
C PHE A 305 -0.48 26.19 -6.40
N GLY A 306 -0.06 25.21 -7.20
CA GLY A 306 1.34 24.84 -7.34
C GLY A 306 2.21 25.99 -7.87
N LEU A 307 1.67 26.78 -8.81
CA LEU A 307 2.35 27.97 -9.34
C LEU A 307 2.49 29.09 -8.30
N ILE A 308 1.44 29.37 -7.52
CA ILE A 308 1.49 30.36 -6.43
C ILE A 308 2.49 29.92 -5.37
N ALA A 309 2.46 28.65 -4.95
CA ALA A 309 3.37 28.13 -3.93
C ALA A 309 4.84 28.18 -4.39
N ALA A 310 5.10 27.82 -5.65
CA ALA A 310 6.43 27.93 -6.25
C ALA A 310 6.89 29.40 -6.39
N GLY A 311 6.01 30.30 -6.83
CA GLY A 311 6.28 31.73 -6.91
C GLY A 311 6.62 32.34 -5.54
N ALA A 312 5.85 31.98 -4.50
CA ALA A 312 6.12 32.39 -3.13
C ALA A 312 7.50 31.89 -2.64
N LEU A 313 7.88 30.65 -2.98
CA LEU A 313 9.21 30.12 -2.65
C LEU A 313 10.32 30.92 -3.31
N LEU A 314 10.17 31.26 -4.60
CA LEU A 314 11.18 32.03 -5.32
C LEU A 314 11.36 33.43 -4.73
N VAL A 315 10.27 34.08 -4.31
CA VAL A 315 10.33 35.39 -3.64
C VAL A 315 11.04 35.27 -2.29
N VAL A 316 10.59 34.37 -1.41
CA VAL A 316 11.15 34.18 -0.06
C VAL A 316 12.61 33.72 -0.12
N GLY A 317 12.90 32.75 -0.98
CA GLY A 317 14.23 32.22 -1.22
C GLY A 317 15.17 33.26 -1.83
N GLY A 318 14.69 34.04 -2.80
CA GLY A 318 15.43 35.14 -3.40
C GLY A 318 15.79 36.22 -2.37
N ILE A 319 14.87 36.57 -1.47
CA ILE A 319 15.15 37.49 -0.36
C ILE A 319 16.23 36.91 0.56
N ALA A 320 16.13 35.63 0.96
CA ALA A 320 17.13 34.99 1.81
C ALA A 320 18.53 34.97 1.16
N VAL A 321 18.62 34.64 -0.13
CA VAL A 321 19.87 34.66 -0.90
C VAL A 321 20.42 36.09 -1.01
N ALA A 322 19.58 37.08 -1.30
CA ALA A 322 19.99 38.48 -1.38
C ALA A 322 20.54 38.99 -0.04
N VAL A 323 19.91 38.61 1.08
CA VAL A 323 20.38 38.90 2.44
C VAL A 323 21.77 38.31 2.67
N LEU A 324 22.01 37.04 2.34
CA LEU A 324 23.31 36.37 2.49
C LEU A 324 24.40 36.99 1.62
N LEU A 325 24.09 37.31 0.36
CA LEU A 325 25.02 37.96 -0.57
C LEU A 325 25.40 39.36 -0.06
N GLY A 326 24.43 40.15 0.40
CA GLY A 326 24.61 41.52 0.85
C GLY A 326 25.38 41.63 2.17
N THR A 327 25.14 40.72 3.11
CA THR A 327 25.62 40.86 4.51
C THR A 327 26.78 39.94 4.87
N VAL A 328 27.01 38.85 4.14
CA VAL A 328 28.11 37.92 4.43
C VAL A 328 29.13 37.90 3.30
N GLN A 329 28.71 37.64 2.06
CA GLN A 329 29.65 37.50 0.93
C GLN A 329 30.34 38.82 0.56
N ARG A 330 29.57 39.89 0.31
CA ARG A 330 30.16 41.19 -0.10
C ARG A 330 31.12 41.76 0.95
N PRO A 331 30.79 41.78 2.26
CA PRO A 331 31.72 42.25 3.28
C PRO A 331 32.99 41.41 3.40
N LEU A 332 32.88 40.08 3.26
CA LEU A 332 34.06 39.21 3.31
C LEU A 332 35.01 39.43 2.16
N ILE A 333 34.49 39.57 0.95
CA ILE A 333 35.30 39.88 -0.24
C ILE A 333 36.02 41.22 -0.04
N ARG A 334 35.31 42.23 0.51
CA ARG A 334 35.94 43.53 0.84
C ARG A 334 37.06 43.38 1.86
N LEU A 335 36.83 42.68 2.97
CA LEU A 335 37.86 42.44 3.99
C LEU A 335 39.06 41.67 3.46
N PHE A 336 38.83 40.69 2.58
CA PHE A 336 39.91 39.97 1.90
C PHE A 336 40.78 40.93 1.08
N LEU A 337 40.16 41.78 0.25
CA LEU A 337 40.88 42.77 -0.55
C LEU A 337 41.64 43.76 0.33
N GLU A 338 41.05 44.24 1.42
CA GLU A 338 41.69 45.18 2.34
C GLU A 338 42.84 44.56 3.14
N SER A 339 42.69 43.31 3.59
CA SER A 339 43.78 42.58 4.28
C SER A 339 44.97 42.34 3.34
N ARG A 340 44.70 42.06 2.05
CA ARG A 340 45.75 41.88 1.03
C ARG A 340 46.43 43.20 0.67
N ARG A 341 45.71 44.32 0.74
CA ARG A 341 46.26 45.67 0.55
C ARG A 341 47.26 46.00 1.67
N LEU A 342 46.86 45.80 2.92
CA LEU A 342 47.70 46.06 4.10
C LEU A 342 49.00 45.24 4.09
N THR A 343 48.91 43.94 3.80
CA THR A 343 50.09 43.06 3.72
C THR A 343 51.08 43.43 2.63
N ARG A 344 50.63 44.13 1.58
CA ARG A 344 51.48 44.67 0.50
C ARG A 344 52.11 46.02 0.84
N GLY A 345 51.85 46.58 2.03
CA GLY A 345 52.43 47.84 2.48
C GLY A 345 51.66 49.11 2.06
N ASP A 346 50.48 48.99 1.45
CA ASP A 346 49.64 50.15 1.15
C ASP A 346 48.84 50.58 2.40
N LEU A 347 49.44 51.53 3.14
CA LEU A 347 48.91 52.11 4.37
C LEU A 347 48.29 53.51 4.18
N ALA A 348 48.29 54.05 2.95
CA ALA A 348 48.00 55.46 2.67
C ALA A 348 46.54 55.87 2.97
N ARG A 349 45.60 54.91 2.94
CA ARG A 349 44.17 55.13 3.15
C ARG A 349 43.61 54.24 4.27
N PRO A 350 42.55 54.68 4.99
CA PRO A 350 41.88 53.87 6.00
C PRO A 350 41.28 52.59 5.38
N VAL A 351 41.13 51.56 6.21
CA VAL A 351 40.45 50.30 5.89
C VAL A 351 38.96 50.56 5.81
N SER A 352 38.31 50.12 4.72
CA SER A 352 36.86 50.18 4.62
C SER A 352 36.23 49.18 5.61
N VAL A 353 35.71 49.69 6.73
CA VAL A 353 35.11 48.87 7.78
C VAL A 353 33.66 48.53 7.44
N PRO A 354 33.28 47.24 7.37
CA PRO A 354 31.88 46.84 7.19
C PRO A 354 30.97 47.33 8.33
N GLY A 355 29.68 47.54 8.05
CA GLY A 355 28.75 48.18 8.99
C GLY A 355 28.35 47.35 10.23
N TYR A 356 28.39 46.02 10.17
CA TYR A 356 27.77 45.14 11.17
C TYR A 356 28.54 43.82 11.40
N GLY A 357 28.25 43.15 12.52
CA GLY A 357 28.62 41.76 12.81
C GLY A 357 30.12 41.47 12.95
N GLU A 358 30.49 40.21 12.73
CA GLU A 358 31.88 39.71 12.78
C GLU A 358 32.76 40.38 11.73
N ALA A 359 32.22 40.71 10.55
CA ALA A 359 32.95 41.43 9.50
C ALA A 359 33.39 42.83 9.95
N ARG A 360 32.53 43.57 10.67
CA ARG A 360 32.90 44.87 11.26
C ARG A 360 34.03 44.73 12.28
N ARG A 361 33.96 43.72 13.14
CA ARG A 361 34.97 43.44 14.17
C ARG A 361 36.34 43.20 13.53
N ILE A 362 36.37 42.37 12.49
CA ILE A 362 37.57 42.11 11.68
C ILE A 362 38.09 43.39 11.02
N GLY A 363 37.21 44.20 10.41
CA GLY A 363 37.58 45.46 9.77
C GLY A 363 38.17 46.50 10.75
N LEU A 364 37.59 46.63 11.95
CA LEU A 364 38.12 47.49 13.00
C LEU A 364 39.49 47.01 13.50
N ALA A 365 39.67 45.69 13.64
CA ALA A 365 40.97 45.12 13.99
C ALA A 365 42.02 45.42 12.92
N LEU A 366 41.68 45.29 11.63
CA LEU A 366 42.56 45.64 10.52
C LEU A 366 42.93 47.13 10.50
N GLU A 367 41.99 48.03 10.79
CA GLU A 367 42.28 49.47 10.86
C GLU A 367 43.22 49.81 12.04
N ARG A 368 43.04 49.17 13.19
CA ARG A 368 43.97 49.34 14.32
C ARG A 368 45.37 48.82 13.98
N LEU A 369 45.47 47.68 13.32
CA LEU A 369 46.75 47.14 12.86
C LEU A 369 47.42 48.05 11.82
N ARG A 370 46.65 48.69 10.93
CA ARG A 370 47.17 49.75 10.03
C ARG A 370 47.79 50.89 10.82
N GLY A 371 47.08 51.40 11.83
CA GLY A 371 47.59 52.47 12.70
C GLY A 371 48.87 52.10 13.43
N GLN A 372 48.98 50.84 13.89
CA GLN A 372 50.20 50.33 14.53
C GLN A 372 51.38 50.18 13.57
N LEU A 373 51.14 49.75 12.32
CA LEU A 373 52.17 49.70 11.27
C LEU A 373 52.70 51.09 10.90
N LEU A 374 51.89 52.15 11.10
CA LEU A 374 52.28 53.56 10.97
C LEU A 374 52.98 54.12 12.23
N GLY A 375 53.21 53.30 13.26
CA GLY A 375 53.87 53.69 14.50
C GLY A 375 52.95 54.15 15.64
N GLY A 376 51.63 54.00 15.50
CA GLY A 376 50.67 54.31 16.57
C GLY A 376 50.74 53.31 17.75
N PRO A 377 50.34 53.74 18.97
CA PRO A 377 50.36 52.87 20.14
C PRO A 377 49.42 51.67 19.99
N ALA A 378 49.82 50.53 20.57
CA ALA A 378 49.00 49.32 20.58
C ALA A 378 47.89 49.33 21.63
N GLU A 379 47.98 50.21 22.64
CA GLU A 379 47.03 50.29 23.73
C GLU A 379 45.72 50.97 23.33
N ARG A 380 44.65 50.48 23.95
CA ARG A 380 43.29 50.97 23.78
C ARG A 380 43.22 52.37 24.41
N ASP A 381 42.88 53.37 23.61
CA ASP A 381 42.38 54.63 24.16
C ASP A 381 41.00 54.31 24.81
N ASP A 382 40.94 54.30 26.14
CA ASP A 382 39.75 53.90 26.94
C ASP A 382 38.51 54.80 26.70
N SER A 383 38.66 55.82 25.85
CA SER A 383 37.67 56.81 25.46
C SER A 383 36.80 56.41 24.25
N ALA A 384 37.03 55.26 23.61
CA ALA A 384 36.21 54.84 22.46
C ALA A 384 34.79 54.40 22.91
N PRO A 385 33.69 55.03 22.40
CA PRO A 385 32.35 54.73 22.84
C PRO A 385 31.97 53.28 22.53
N ARG A 386 31.63 52.52 23.59
CA ARG A 386 31.06 51.17 23.46
C ARG A 386 29.79 51.25 22.60
N PRO A 387 29.71 50.56 21.44
CA PRO A 387 28.53 50.66 20.59
C PRO A 387 27.30 50.06 21.31
N ARG A 388 26.29 50.89 21.57
CA ARG A 388 24.94 50.49 22.02
C ARG A 388 24.00 50.35 20.80
N GLY A 389 23.11 49.35 20.82
CA GLY A 389 22.05 49.14 19.80
C GLY A 389 22.27 48.00 18.78
N LEU A 390 21.42 47.95 17.74
CA LEU A 390 21.33 46.98 16.61
C LEU A 390 22.65 46.59 15.90
N ARG A 391 23.78 47.19 16.30
CA ARG A 391 25.13 46.93 15.81
C ARG A 391 25.76 45.63 16.34
N ARG A 392 25.06 44.86 17.19
CA ARG A 392 25.45 43.52 17.71
C ARG A 392 24.87 42.33 16.94
N VAL A 393 24.13 42.53 15.85
CA VAL A 393 23.59 41.43 15.05
C VAL A 393 24.76 40.66 14.40
N GLY A 394 25.09 39.51 14.98
CA GLY A 394 26.12 38.60 14.47
C GLY A 394 25.57 37.66 13.39
N THR A 395 26.47 36.96 12.70
CA THR A 395 26.15 36.04 11.59
C THR A 395 25.15 34.96 11.99
N ARG A 396 25.07 34.60 13.29
CA ARG A 396 24.04 33.69 13.83
C ARG A 396 22.62 34.25 13.75
N ALA A 397 22.43 35.51 14.10
CA ALA A 397 21.11 36.16 14.05
C ALA A 397 20.66 36.29 12.59
N LEU A 398 21.58 36.54 11.65
CA LEU A 398 21.30 36.54 10.22
C LEU A 398 20.87 35.16 9.70
N LEU A 399 21.58 34.10 10.08
CA LEU A 399 21.20 32.73 9.73
C LEU A 399 19.84 32.36 10.34
N ALA A 400 19.54 32.84 11.56
CA ALA A 400 18.23 32.65 12.18
C ALA A 400 17.12 33.39 11.41
N VAL A 401 17.36 34.62 10.94
CA VAL A 401 16.41 35.35 10.07
C VAL A 401 16.18 34.59 8.76
N CYS A 402 17.24 34.07 8.13
CA CYS A 402 17.10 33.26 6.92
C CYS A 402 16.33 31.95 7.20
N ALA A 403 16.55 31.33 8.36
CA ALA A 403 15.77 30.17 8.79
C ALA A 403 14.29 30.51 8.97
N VAL A 404 13.98 31.61 9.65
CA VAL A 404 12.60 32.08 9.84
C VAL A 404 11.92 32.36 8.50
N LEU A 405 12.61 33.00 7.55
CA LEU A 405 12.07 33.25 6.21
C LEU A 405 11.74 31.94 5.48
N LEU A 406 12.68 30.98 5.43
CA LEU A 406 12.44 29.71 4.75
C LEU A 406 11.39 28.85 5.45
N LEU A 407 11.32 28.92 6.79
CA LEU A 407 10.28 28.25 7.58
C LEU A 407 8.91 28.93 7.41
N ALA A 408 8.86 30.24 7.17
CA ALA A 408 7.60 30.94 6.89
C ALA A 408 6.93 30.43 5.61
N TRP A 409 7.70 29.88 4.66
CA TRP A 409 7.15 29.16 3.51
C TRP A 409 6.87 27.68 3.82
N SER A 410 7.80 26.99 4.49
CA SER A 410 7.73 25.54 4.70
C SER A 410 6.67 25.12 5.73
N ALA A 411 6.55 25.86 6.84
CA ALA A 411 5.68 25.50 7.97
C ALA A 411 4.18 25.54 7.61
N PRO A 412 3.65 26.55 6.89
CA PRO A 412 2.26 26.53 6.44
C PRO A 412 1.94 25.32 5.53
N LEU A 413 2.86 24.98 4.63
CA LEU A 413 2.71 23.79 3.77
C LEU A 413 2.75 22.48 4.57
N LEU A 414 3.53 22.43 5.65
CA LEU A 414 3.64 21.26 6.53
C LEU A 414 2.44 21.06 7.44
N LEU A 415 1.81 22.13 7.92
CA LEU A 415 0.88 22.06 9.05
C LEU A 415 -0.54 22.56 8.75
N ILE A 416 -0.72 23.47 7.80
CA ILE A 416 -1.97 24.26 7.67
C ILE A 416 -2.64 24.06 6.29
N LEU A 417 -1.87 24.18 5.22
CA LEU A 417 -2.43 24.17 3.86
C LEU A 417 -2.83 22.76 3.43
N ASN A 418 -3.95 22.69 2.70
CA ASN A 418 -4.52 21.48 2.10
C ASN A 418 -4.64 20.30 3.07
N ARG A 419 -5.10 20.55 4.31
CA ARG A 419 -5.41 19.49 5.25
C ARG A 419 -6.74 18.83 4.88
N ALA A 420 -6.69 17.52 4.77
CA ALA A 420 -7.83 16.64 4.57
C ALA A 420 -8.42 16.34 5.97
N ASP A 421 -9.43 17.10 6.35
CA ASP A 421 -10.09 16.98 7.65
C ASP A 421 -11.34 16.06 7.56
N GLY A 422 -12.18 16.04 8.61
CA GLY A 422 -13.43 15.26 8.65
C GLY A 422 -14.43 15.58 7.52
N THR A 423 -14.21 16.68 6.78
CA THR A 423 -15.04 17.14 5.65
C THR A 423 -14.65 16.53 4.29
N VAL A 424 -13.61 15.70 4.23
CA VAL A 424 -13.17 15.05 2.99
C VAL A 424 -14.33 14.32 2.31
N VAL A 425 -14.49 14.57 1.02
CA VAL A 425 -15.55 13.96 0.22
C VAL A 425 -15.09 12.58 -0.25
N VAL A 426 -15.41 11.56 0.54
CA VAL A 426 -15.18 10.17 0.15
C VAL A 426 -16.27 9.77 -0.86
N PRO A 427 -15.91 9.30 -2.08
CA PRO A 427 -16.89 8.83 -3.05
C PRO A 427 -17.75 7.71 -2.45
N GLN A 428 -19.08 7.83 -2.56
CA GLN A 428 -20.01 6.82 -2.06
C GLN A 428 -19.73 5.44 -2.67
N GLN A 429 -19.23 5.40 -3.90
CA GLN A 429 -18.81 4.17 -4.55
C GLN A 429 -17.76 3.38 -3.75
N LEU A 430 -16.84 4.03 -3.03
CA LEU A 430 -15.86 3.34 -2.19
C LEU A 430 -16.50 2.67 -0.98
N VAL A 431 -17.53 3.30 -0.40
CA VAL A 431 -18.29 2.72 0.73
C VAL A 431 -19.10 1.51 0.25
N ASN A 432 -19.76 1.65 -0.91
CA ASN A 432 -20.49 0.57 -1.54
C ASN A 432 -19.54 -0.60 -1.89
N ASP A 433 -18.38 -0.31 -2.45
CA ASP A 433 -17.39 -1.34 -2.81
C ASP A 433 -16.84 -2.06 -1.57
N GLN A 434 -16.56 -1.33 -0.49
CA GLN A 434 -16.17 -1.93 0.78
C GLN A 434 -17.26 -2.88 1.28
N ARG A 435 -18.54 -2.48 1.22
CA ARG A 435 -19.68 -3.32 1.61
C ARG A 435 -19.77 -4.59 0.78
N GLU A 436 -19.81 -4.48 -0.55
CA GLU A 436 -20.01 -5.62 -1.44
C GLU A 436 -18.83 -6.60 -1.45
N ARG A 437 -17.61 -6.08 -1.32
CA ARG A 437 -16.41 -6.93 -1.23
C ARG A 437 -16.31 -7.62 0.14
N THR A 438 -16.80 -7.00 1.20
CA THR A 438 -16.92 -7.66 2.52
C THR A 438 -17.97 -8.76 2.48
N ASP A 439 -19.12 -8.51 1.86
CA ASP A 439 -20.18 -9.50 1.67
C ASP A 439 -19.70 -10.71 0.84
N THR A 440 -19.03 -10.42 -0.28
CA THR A 440 -18.35 -11.42 -1.11
C THR A 440 -17.36 -12.26 -0.29
N LEU A 441 -16.62 -11.63 0.63
CA LEU A 441 -15.65 -12.32 1.46
C LEU A 441 -16.33 -13.17 2.54
N THR A 442 -17.39 -12.68 3.16
CA THR A 442 -18.24 -13.45 4.08
C THR A 442 -18.76 -14.71 3.43
N ASP A 443 -19.32 -14.58 2.23
CA ASP A 443 -19.89 -15.71 1.52
C ASP A 443 -18.83 -16.76 1.16
N ARG A 444 -17.61 -16.34 0.82
CA ARG A 444 -16.47 -17.26 0.60
C ARG A 444 -16.08 -18.02 1.85
N VAL A 445 -15.96 -17.35 3.00
CA VAL A 445 -15.61 -18.03 4.25
C VAL A 445 -16.70 -19.04 4.60
N ARG A 446 -17.96 -18.63 4.52
CA ARG A 446 -19.12 -19.51 4.74
C ARG A 446 -19.10 -20.73 3.82
N ARG A 447 -18.86 -20.54 2.52
CA ARG A 447 -18.78 -21.65 1.56
C ARG A 447 -17.60 -22.55 1.82
N ALA A 448 -16.42 -22.02 2.08
CA ALA A 448 -15.24 -22.82 2.40
C ALA A 448 -15.45 -23.73 3.61
N LEU A 449 -16.21 -23.26 4.61
CA LEU A 449 -16.61 -24.07 5.76
C LEU A 449 -17.65 -25.14 5.39
N ASN A 450 -18.70 -24.76 4.64
CA ASN A 450 -19.72 -25.72 4.17
C ASN A 450 -19.13 -26.79 3.24
N GLU A 451 -18.20 -26.42 2.36
CA GLU A 451 -17.45 -27.36 1.51
C GLU A 451 -16.62 -28.32 2.36
N GLY A 452 -15.91 -27.79 3.37
CA GLY A 452 -15.17 -28.64 4.29
C GLY A 452 -16.08 -29.57 5.10
N GLU A 453 -17.33 -29.20 5.37
CA GLU A 453 -18.30 -30.08 6.01
C GLU A 453 -18.80 -31.17 5.04
N ALA A 454 -19.10 -30.81 3.80
CA ALA A 454 -19.48 -31.76 2.75
C ALA A 454 -18.34 -32.75 2.41
N ASP A 455 -17.09 -32.31 2.42
CA ASP A 455 -15.90 -33.15 2.27
C ASP A 455 -15.85 -34.21 3.38
N LEU A 456 -16.11 -33.82 4.63
CA LEU A 456 -16.16 -34.77 5.76
C LEU A 456 -17.31 -35.77 5.59
N GLN A 457 -18.51 -35.34 5.18
CA GLN A 457 -19.61 -36.26 4.92
C GLN A 457 -19.29 -37.28 3.81
N SER A 458 -18.66 -36.81 2.73
CA SER A 458 -18.23 -37.64 1.61
C SER A 458 -17.20 -38.68 2.05
N VAL A 459 -16.19 -38.27 2.82
CA VAL A 459 -15.16 -39.17 3.36
C VAL A 459 -15.72 -40.13 4.39
N ALA A 460 -16.64 -39.69 5.26
CA ALA A 460 -17.32 -40.55 6.23
C ALA A 460 -18.10 -41.67 5.52
N THR A 461 -18.72 -41.38 4.38
CA THR A 461 -19.41 -42.38 3.55
C THR A 461 -18.44 -43.40 2.93
N LEU A 462 -17.19 -43.02 2.67
CA LEU A 462 -16.15 -43.94 2.21
C LEU A 462 -15.64 -44.86 3.32
N ILE A 463 -15.57 -44.33 4.53
CA ILE A 463 -15.14 -45.05 5.73
C ILE A 463 -16.33 -45.89 6.24
N GLY A 464 -16.78 -46.90 5.48
CA GLY A 464 -17.92 -47.74 5.88
C GLY A 464 -17.66 -48.66 7.10
N ASP A 465 -18.68 -49.44 7.47
CA ASP A 465 -18.70 -50.47 8.53
C ASP A 465 -17.58 -51.52 8.42
N ARG A 466 -17.10 -51.81 7.21
CA ARG A 466 -16.05 -52.81 6.93
C ARG A 466 -14.65 -52.24 6.76
N THR A 467 -14.49 -50.93 6.82
CA THR A 467 -13.17 -50.29 6.62
C THR A 467 -12.29 -50.56 7.83
N THR A 468 -11.05 -51.01 7.62
CA THR A 468 -10.10 -51.26 8.71
C THR A 468 -9.44 -49.94 9.16
N PRO A 469 -8.99 -49.79 10.42
CA PRO A 469 -8.31 -48.58 10.88
C PRO A 469 -7.09 -48.16 10.03
N ALA A 470 -6.35 -49.14 9.50
CA ALA A 470 -5.22 -48.88 8.61
C ALA A 470 -5.66 -48.28 7.27
N ASP A 471 -6.77 -48.76 6.70
CA ASP A 471 -7.32 -48.22 5.46
C ASP A 471 -8.02 -46.87 5.67
N MET A 472 -8.65 -46.66 6.83
CA MET A 472 -9.14 -45.35 7.25
C MET A 472 -8.00 -44.33 7.21
N THR A 473 -6.88 -44.63 7.86
CA THR A 473 -5.70 -43.75 7.91
C THR A 473 -5.22 -43.36 6.50
N LYS A 474 -5.20 -44.30 5.55
CA LYS A 474 -4.83 -44.00 4.15
C LYS A 474 -5.82 -43.07 3.46
N VAL A 475 -7.13 -43.27 3.69
CA VAL A 475 -8.16 -42.38 3.16
C VAL A 475 -8.01 -40.98 3.75
N LEU A 476 -7.83 -40.87 5.06
CA LEU A 476 -7.63 -39.59 5.74
C LEU A 476 -6.37 -38.88 5.26
N ASP A 477 -5.23 -39.59 5.12
CA ASP A 477 -3.97 -39.02 4.64
C ASP A 477 -4.12 -38.43 3.24
N ARG A 478 -4.79 -39.16 2.34
CA ARG A 478 -5.10 -38.66 1.00
C ARG A 478 -5.97 -37.41 1.06
N THR A 479 -7.02 -37.40 1.88
CA THR A 479 -7.90 -36.24 2.06
C THR A 479 -7.14 -35.04 2.61
N LEU A 480 -6.28 -35.23 3.62
CA LEU A 480 -5.47 -34.17 4.23
C LEU A 480 -4.53 -33.54 3.19
N ASN A 481 -3.88 -34.35 2.37
CA ASN A 481 -2.95 -33.90 1.33
C ASN A 481 -3.65 -33.22 0.15
N GLN A 482 -4.90 -33.60 -0.15
CA GLN A 482 -5.73 -32.93 -1.16
C GLN A 482 -6.32 -31.61 -0.67
N HIS A 483 -6.56 -31.49 0.65
CA HIS A 483 -7.26 -30.37 1.25
C HIS A 483 -6.46 -29.72 2.37
N LEU A 484 -5.71 -28.67 2.02
CA LEU A 484 -4.91 -27.88 2.97
C LEU A 484 -5.74 -27.11 4.03
N ARG A 485 -7.08 -27.23 4.00
CA ARG A 485 -7.97 -26.61 4.98
C ARG A 485 -7.94 -27.30 6.35
N TYR A 486 -7.53 -28.57 6.44
CA TYR A 486 -7.49 -29.32 7.69
C TYR A 486 -6.09 -29.37 8.32
N GLN A 487 -6.03 -29.18 9.63
CA GLN A 487 -4.84 -29.36 10.46
C GLN A 487 -4.70 -30.84 10.87
N ALA A 488 -5.83 -31.48 11.18
CA ALA A 488 -5.92 -32.88 11.55
C ALA A 488 -7.25 -33.46 11.05
N LEU A 489 -7.23 -34.75 10.72
CA LEU A 489 -8.41 -35.55 10.37
C LEU A 489 -8.34 -36.85 11.16
N TYR A 490 -9.41 -37.21 11.85
CA TYR A 490 -9.42 -38.41 12.67
C TYR A 490 -10.81 -39.00 12.85
N VAL A 491 -10.88 -40.30 13.06
CA VAL A 491 -12.11 -41.03 13.37
C VAL A 491 -12.16 -41.29 14.86
N VAL A 492 -13.30 -40.96 15.44
CA VAL A 492 -13.66 -41.24 16.83
C VAL A 492 -14.76 -42.28 16.88
N ASP A 493 -14.66 -43.21 17.81
CA ASP A 493 -15.70 -44.19 18.06
C ASP A 493 -16.83 -43.62 18.95
N ALA A 494 -17.75 -44.49 19.37
CA ALA A 494 -18.88 -44.11 20.21
C ALA A 494 -18.48 -43.67 21.64
N SER A 495 -17.33 -44.11 22.17
CA SER A 495 -16.78 -43.61 23.44
C SER A 495 -16.08 -42.26 23.28
N GLY A 496 -15.74 -41.88 22.05
CA GLY A 496 -14.99 -40.68 21.72
C GLY A 496 -13.49 -40.94 21.63
N ASP A 497 -13.06 -42.19 21.61
CA ASP A 497 -11.65 -42.57 21.47
C ASP A 497 -11.24 -42.50 20.00
N VAL A 498 -10.02 -42.00 19.76
CA VAL A 498 -9.49 -41.87 18.40
C VAL A 498 -9.01 -43.24 17.91
N VAL A 499 -9.67 -43.78 16.88
CA VAL A 499 -9.38 -45.11 16.31
C VAL A 499 -8.50 -45.04 15.06
N ALA A 500 -8.46 -43.90 14.38
CA ALA A 500 -7.58 -43.61 13.25
C ALA A 500 -7.37 -42.10 13.13
N GLY A 501 -6.20 -41.63 12.69
CA GLY A 501 -5.96 -40.20 12.55
C GLY A 501 -4.69 -39.85 11.78
N VAL A 502 -4.68 -38.65 11.21
CA VAL A 502 -3.57 -38.05 10.44
C VAL A 502 -3.48 -36.55 10.71
N GLY A 503 -2.30 -35.98 10.52
CA GLY A 503 -2.02 -34.57 10.78
C GLY A 503 -1.54 -34.34 12.22
N ASP A 504 -1.86 -33.17 12.77
CA ASP A 504 -1.48 -32.83 14.15
C ASP A 504 -2.26 -33.67 15.18
N GLU A 505 -1.76 -33.72 16.42
CA GLU A 505 -2.46 -34.40 17.52
C GLU A 505 -3.85 -33.78 17.77
N PRO A 506 -4.92 -34.60 17.86
CA PRO A 506 -6.27 -34.13 18.16
C PRO A 506 -6.32 -33.34 19.46
N ARG A 507 -6.86 -32.12 19.43
CA ARG A 507 -6.85 -31.22 20.59
C ARG A 507 -8.03 -31.42 21.53
N GLU A 508 -9.18 -31.83 21.01
CA GLU A 508 -10.34 -32.21 21.83
C GLU A 508 -11.12 -33.37 21.16
N ALA A 509 -11.12 -34.54 21.80
CA ALA A 509 -12.02 -35.65 21.45
C ALA A 509 -13.21 -35.64 22.42
N ARG A 510 -14.44 -35.65 21.88
CA ARG A 510 -15.68 -35.50 22.68
C ARG A 510 -16.40 -36.84 22.88
N PRO A 511 -17.12 -37.00 24.00
CA PRO A 511 -18.09 -38.09 24.14
C PRO A 511 -19.25 -37.89 23.14
N LYS A 512 -19.61 -38.92 22.38
CA LYS A 512 -20.72 -38.95 21.38
C LYS A 512 -20.59 -37.91 20.24
N PRO A 513 -19.55 -38.03 19.42
CA PRO A 513 -19.25 -37.08 18.34
C PRO A 513 -20.29 -37.12 17.20
N ALA A 514 -20.91 -38.26 16.91
CA ALA A 514 -21.89 -38.40 15.81
C ALA A 514 -23.17 -37.54 15.97
N THR A 515 -23.51 -37.13 17.20
CA THR A 515 -24.68 -36.28 17.49
C THR A 515 -24.34 -34.80 17.66
N ALA A 516 -23.09 -34.40 17.45
CA ALA A 516 -22.64 -33.01 17.62
C ALA A 516 -23.02 -32.14 16.41
N ASP A 517 -23.17 -30.82 16.61
CA ASP A 517 -23.38 -29.88 15.50
C ASP A 517 -22.30 -30.05 14.41
N PRO A 518 -22.66 -30.04 13.12
CA PRO A 518 -21.71 -30.35 12.04
C PRO A 518 -20.50 -29.43 11.97
N LEU A 519 -20.61 -28.20 12.47
CA LEU A 519 -19.52 -27.22 12.58
C LEU A 519 -19.59 -26.49 13.92
N GLN A 520 -18.45 -26.38 14.61
CA GLN A 520 -18.36 -25.73 15.93
C GLN A 520 -17.07 -24.93 16.12
N LEU A 521 -17.14 -23.92 17.00
CA LEU A 521 -16.01 -23.17 17.51
C LEU A 521 -15.65 -23.62 18.93
N LEU A 522 -14.45 -24.19 19.08
CA LEU A 522 -13.86 -24.64 20.34
C LEU A 522 -12.70 -23.72 20.77
N GLY A 523 -12.19 -23.96 21.98
CA GLY A 523 -11.03 -23.25 22.51
C GLY A 523 -11.31 -21.81 22.94
N ARG A 524 -12.56 -21.42 23.20
CA ARG A 524 -12.91 -20.10 23.77
C ARG A 524 -12.12 -19.84 25.05
N GLY A 525 -11.48 -18.67 25.12
CA GLY A 525 -10.58 -18.29 26.23
C GLY A 525 -9.15 -18.84 26.14
N GLY A 526 -8.85 -19.64 25.11
CA GLY A 526 -7.51 -20.13 24.80
C GLY A 526 -6.70 -19.21 23.88
N LYS A 527 -5.45 -19.61 23.58
CA LYS A 527 -4.53 -18.81 22.73
C LYS A 527 -4.81 -18.92 21.22
N LYS A 528 -5.56 -19.93 20.78
CA LYS A 528 -5.88 -20.18 19.38
C LYS A 528 -7.34 -20.62 19.27
N PRO A 529 -8.12 -20.10 18.30
CA PRO A 529 -9.42 -20.65 17.99
C PRO A 529 -9.26 -22.03 17.36
N LEU A 530 -10.19 -22.92 17.63
CA LEU A 530 -10.24 -24.24 17.01
C LEU A 530 -11.61 -24.43 16.36
N VAL A 531 -11.63 -24.60 15.04
CA VAL A 531 -12.89 -24.81 14.30
C VAL A 531 -12.94 -26.28 13.93
N VAL A 532 -14.00 -26.97 14.34
CA VAL A 532 -14.14 -28.42 14.20
C VAL A 532 -15.37 -28.73 13.35
N GLY A 533 -15.18 -29.57 12.34
CA GLY A 533 -16.27 -30.20 11.59
C GLY A 533 -16.44 -31.66 11.98
N THR A 534 -17.67 -32.15 12.02
CA THR A 534 -17.99 -33.55 12.37
C THR A 534 -18.99 -34.15 11.39
N ALA A 535 -18.75 -35.39 10.97
CA ALA A 535 -19.65 -36.16 10.12
C ALA A 535 -19.84 -37.58 10.67
N GLU A 536 -21.08 -38.02 10.80
CA GLU A 536 -21.40 -39.39 11.21
C GLU A 536 -20.91 -40.40 10.17
N ILE A 537 -20.39 -41.53 10.64
CA ILE A 537 -19.95 -42.63 9.79
C ILE A 537 -21.08 -43.67 9.63
N PRO A 538 -21.66 -43.83 8.43
CA PRO A 538 -22.77 -44.77 8.24
C PRO A 538 -22.39 -46.21 8.56
N GLY A 539 -23.24 -46.89 9.33
CA GLY A 539 -23.07 -48.31 9.69
C GLY A 539 -22.06 -48.56 10.82
N ARG A 540 -21.56 -47.51 11.48
CA ARG A 540 -20.69 -47.61 12.66
C ARG A 540 -21.30 -46.84 13.83
N ASP A 541 -22.36 -47.39 14.42
CA ASP A 541 -23.19 -46.78 15.48
C ASP A 541 -22.40 -45.87 16.43
N GLY A 542 -22.63 -44.55 16.30
CA GLY A 542 -22.04 -43.52 17.18
C GLY A 542 -20.62 -43.05 16.83
N SER A 543 -19.98 -43.62 15.80
CA SER A 543 -18.67 -43.19 15.31
C SER A 543 -18.78 -41.98 14.39
N ALA A 544 -17.77 -41.11 14.41
CA ALA A 544 -17.74 -39.93 13.56
C ALA A 544 -16.34 -39.65 13.01
N LEU A 545 -16.31 -39.07 11.82
CA LEU A 545 -15.16 -38.41 11.25
C LEU A 545 -15.11 -36.97 11.74
N VAL A 546 -13.97 -36.56 12.27
CA VAL A 546 -13.72 -35.21 12.78
C VAL A 546 -12.59 -34.57 11.99
N GLY A 547 -12.80 -33.32 11.60
CA GLY A 547 -11.78 -32.48 10.97
C GLY A 547 -11.55 -31.19 11.73
N GLU A 548 -10.31 -30.96 12.15
CA GLU A 548 -9.88 -29.68 12.72
C GLU A 548 -9.41 -28.76 11.60
N PHE A 549 -10.04 -27.60 11.44
CA PHE A 549 -9.66 -26.63 10.40
C PHE A 549 -8.44 -25.81 10.80
N ARG A 550 -7.55 -25.55 9.84
CA ARG A 550 -6.44 -24.61 10.00
C ARG A 550 -6.99 -23.19 10.08
N ILE A 551 -6.69 -22.49 11.17
CA ILE A 551 -6.97 -21.06 11.26
C ILE A 551 -6.19 -20.26 10.20
N ASP A 552 -5.01 -20.73 9.82
CA ASP A 552 -4.22 -20.12 8.73
C ASP A 552 -4.91 -20.21 7.37
N PHE A 553 -5.73 -21.24 7.14
CA PHE A 553 -6.58 -21.32 5.96
C PHE A 553 -7.67 -20.24 6.01
N LEU A 554 -8.36 -20.06 7.14
CA LEU A 554 -9.34 -18.96 7.27
C LEU A 554 -8.67 -17.59 7.11
N ASN A 555 -7.49 -17.39 7.71
CA ASN A 555 -6.71 -16.16 7.55
C ASN A 555 -6.32 -15.91 6.09
N SER A 556 -5.96 -16.95 5.33
CA SER A 556 -5.61 -16.82 3.90
C SER A 556 -6.83 -16.46 3.04
N VAL A 557 -8.01 -17.00 3.36
CA VAL A 557 -9.27 -16.62 2.70
C VAL A 557 -9.58 -15.14 2.93
N LEU A 558 -9.33 -14.61 4.13
CA LEU A 558 -9.58 -13.20 4.49
C LEU A 558 -8.59 -12.19 3.88
N LYS A 559 -7.43 -12.63 3.39
CA LYS A 559 -6.43 -11.74 2.78
C LYS A 559 -6.91 -11.25 1.42
N ARG A 560 -7.42 -10.01 1.38
CA ARG A 560 -7.86 -9.33 0.16
C ARG A 560 -7.28 -7.93 0.03
N PRO A 561 -6.70 -7.57 -1.12
CA PRO A 561 -6.08 -6.26 -1.29
C PRO A 561 -7.11 -5.13 -1.23
N GLY A 562 -6.73 -3.99 -0.66
CA GLY A 562 -7.59 -2.80 -0.61
C GLY A 562 -8.88 -2.92 0.20
N LEU A 563 -9.02 -3.93 1.08
CA LEU A 563 -10.06 -3.95 2.13
C LEU A 563 -9.55 -3.43 3.49
N GLY A 564 -8.24 -3.17 3.60
CA GLY A 564 -7.60 -2.78 4.85
C GLY A 564 -7.51 -3.91 5.86
N VAL A 565 -8.03 -3.68 7.07
CA VAL A 565 -8.08 -4.68 8.12
C VAL A 565 -9.39 -5.46 8.00
N VAL A 566 -9.28 -6.78 8.01
CA VAL A 566 -10.42 -7.70 7.96
C VAL A 566 -10.37 -8.62 9.17
N ARG A 567 -11.53 -8.82 9.82
CA ARG A 567 -11.74 -9.73 10.94
C ARG A 567 -12.96 -10.58 10.68
N LEU A 568 -12.85 -11.87 11.00
CA LEU A 568 -13.99 -12.76 11.19
C LEU A 568 -14.27 -12.79 12.68
N VAL A 569 -15.47 -12.42 13.07
CA VAL A 569 -15.90 -12.36 14.48
C VAL A 569 -17.05 -13.30 14.74
N ASP A 570 -17.13 -13.78 15.98
CA ASP A 570 -18.28 -14.56 16.45
C ASP A 570 -19.51 -13.67 16.74
N GLU A 571 -20.60 -14.28 17.20
CA GLU A 571 -21.84 -13.59 17.56
C GLU A 571 -21.68 -12.50 18.63
N LYS A 572 -20.61 -12.55 19.43
CA LYS A 572 -20.29 -11.57 20.47
C LYS A 572 -19.38 -10.45 19.97
N GLY A 573 -18.96 -10.50 18.71
CA GLY A 573 -17.97 -9.57 18.16
C GLY A 573 -16.53 -9.87 18.59
N GLU A 574 -16.24 -11.11 19.00
CA GLU A 574 -14.90 -11.56 19.37
C GLU A 574 -14.17 -12.13 18.15
N VAL A 575 -12.89 -11.78 17.98
CA VAL A 575 -12.11 -12.13 16.77
C VAL A 575 -11.73 -13.61 16.75
N ILE A 576 -12.07 -14.30 15.67
CA ILE A 576 -11.70 -15.69 15.39
C ILE A 576 -10.52 -15.74 14.41
N ALA A 577 -10.62 -14.99 13.31
CA ALA A 577 -9.64 -14.97 12.23
C ALA A 577 -9.44 -13.56 11.67
N GLY A 578 -8.32 -13.33 10.98
CA GLY A 578 -8.01 -12.02 10.42
C GLY A 578 -6.93 -12.04 9.34
N ASN A 579 -6.92 -11.02 8.49
CA ASN A 579 -5.92 -10.87 7.43
C ASN A 579 -4.59 -10.24 7.90
N THR A 580 -4.56 -9.69 9.11
CA THR A 580 -3.42 -9.06 9.77
C THR A 580 -3.35 -9.56 11.22
N GLY A 581 -2.23 -9.33 11.93
CA GLY A 581 -2.06 -9.81 13.30
C GLY A 581 -3.23 -9.47 14.24
N TYR A 582 -3.69 -10.45 15.01
CA TYR A 582 -4.79 -10.34 15.96
C TYR A 582 -4.57 -11.25 17.17
N LEU A 583 -5.25 -10.96 18.28
CA LEU A 583 -5.38 -11.88 19.41
C LEU A 583 -6.70 -12.62 19.30
N ALA A 584 -6.68 -13.93 19.50
CA ALA A 584 -7.88 -14.76 19.46
C ALA A 584 -8.85 -14.31 20.57
N PHE A 585 -10.14 -14.27 20.23
CA PHE A 585 -11.26 -13.88 21.10
C PHE A 585 -11.19 -12.46 21.67
N GLN A 586 -10.30 -11.60 21.18
CA GLN A 586 -10.32 -10.19 21.56
C GLN A 586 -11.53 -9.50 20.95
N SER A 587 -12.11 -8.55 21.66
CA SER A 587 -13.15 -7.68 21.10
C SER A 587 -12.60 -6.81 19.96
N LEU A 588 -13.49 -6.38 19.06
CA LEU A 588 -13.17 -5.36 18.05
C LEU A 588 -12.63 -4.07 18.73
N PRO A 589 -11.68 -3.37 18.09
CA PRO A 589 -10.93 -2.27 18.71
C PRO A 589 -11.74 -0.98 18.92
N ASP A 590 -12.89 -0.85 18.27
CA ASP A 590 -13.78 0.33 18.35
C ASP A 590 -15.22 -0.15 18.58
N GLU A 591 -15.92 0.47 19.53
CA GLU A 591 -17.33 0.19 19.82
C GLU A 591 -18.21 0.41 18.58
N ARG A 592 -17.89 1.40 17.73
CA ARG A 592 -18.63 1.65 16.49
C ARG A 592 -18.60 0.47 15.52
N LEU A 593 -17.52 -0.31 15.52
CA LEU A 593 -17.44 -1.53 14.71
C LEU A 593 -18.31 -2.64 15.28
N LYS A 594 -18.46 -2.73 16.61
CA LYS A 594 -19.39 -3.66 17.25
C LYS A 594 -20.84 -3.28 16.98
N ASP A 595 -21.15 -1.99 16.99
CA ASP A 595 -22.46 -1.47 16.60
C ASP A 595 -22.77 -1.81 15.14
N LEU A 596 -21.79 -1.67 14.24
CA LEU A 596 -21.95 -2.05 12.83
C LEU A 596 -22.20 -3.54 12.65
N VAL A 597 -21.48 -4.41 13.38
CA VAL A 597 -21.75 -5.86 13.40
C VAL A 597 -23.16 -6.14 13.86
N SER A 598 -23.55 -5.57 15.01
CA SER A 598 -24.87 -5.76 15.61
C SER A 598 -25.98 -5.28 14.66
N ALA A 599 -25.81 -4.11 14.05
CA ALA A 599 -26.76 -3.54 13.09
C ALA A 599 -26.87 -4.39 11.82
N SER A 600 -25.75 -4.91 11.28
CA SER A 600 -25.78 -5.78 10.11
C SER A 600 -26.46 -7.13 10.37
N GLY A 601 -26.37 -7.63 11.61
CA GLY A 601 -27.02 -8.86 12.06
C GLY A 601 -28.52 -8.72 12.31
N GLN A 602 -29.06 -7.50 12.41
CA GLN A 602 -30.50 -7.28 12.54
C GLN A 602 -31.22 -7.65 11.25
N LYS A 603 -32.33 -8.38 11.39
CA LYS A 603 -33.18 -8.78 10.26
C LYS A 603 -34.06 -7.61 9.84
N VAL A 604 -33.54 -6.79 8.92
CA VAL A 604 -34.31 -5.76 8.23
C VAL A 604 -34.86 -6.36 6.94
N GLY A 605 -36.16 -6.67 6.91
CA GLY A 605 -36.80 -7.40 5.80
C GLY A 605 -36.74 -8.92 5.97
N LYS A 606 -36.33 -9.67 4.93
CA LYS A 606 -36.36 -11.14 4.94
C LYS A 606 -35.14 -11.80 5.62
N SER A 607 -34.02 -11.11 5.74
CA SER A 607 -32.77 -11.63 6.30
C SER A 607 -31.90 -10.52 6.90
N ALA A 608 -30.79 -10.91 7.54
CA ALA A 608 -29.67 -9.99 7.79
C ALA A 608 -29.00 -9.61 6.46
N HIS A 609 -28.30 -8.48 6.41
CA HIS A 609 -27.68 -7.99 5.17
C HIS A 609 -26.36 -7.27 5.48
N ALA A 610 -25.47 -7.25 4.49
CA ALA A 610 -24.24 -6.47 4.60
C ALA A 610 -24.54 -4.97 4.77
N ALA A 611 -23.77 -4.32 5.63
CA ALA A 611 -23.83 -2.88 5.90
C ALA A 611 -22.47 -2.23 5.64
N GLY A 612 -22.48 -0.99 5.15
CA GLY A 612 -21.29 -0.19 4.90
C GLY A 612 -21.50 1.22 5.42
N VAL A 613 -20.51 1.76 6.13
CA VAL A 613 -20.60 3.06 6.81
C VAL A 613 -19.31 3.84 6.60
N LEU A 614 -19.45 5.16 6.47
CA LEU A 614 -18.35 6.12 6.52
C LEU A 614 -18.33 6.79 7.90
N TYR A 615 -17.31 6.50 8.69
CA TYR A 615 -17.04 7.21 9.93
C TYR A 615 -16.19 8.45 9.65
N ARG A 616 -16.57 9.59 10.24
CA ARG A 616 -15.83 10.87 10.09
C ARG A 616 -15.20 11.34 11.40
N GLU A 617 -15.70 10.87 12.54
CA GLU A 617 -15.21 11.24 13.86
C GLU A 617 -13.93 10.46 14.20
N ASN A 618 -12.91 11.16 14.71
CA ASN A 618 -11.58 10.63 15.04
C ASN A 618 -10.81 10.02 13.85
N GLY A 619 -10.97 10.65 12.68
CA GLY A 619 -10.36 10.23 11.41
C GLY A 619 -11.40 9.67 10.45
N VAL A 620 -11.25 9.97 9.17
CA VAL A 620 -12.17 9.49 8.13
C VAL A 620 -11.85 8.02 7.81
N GLN A 621 -12.81 7.13 7.99
CA GLN A 621 -12.65 5.69 7.85
C GLN A 621 -13.88 5.08 7.18
N ILE A 622 -13.64 4.15 6.26
CA ILE A 622 -14.69 3.32 5.65
C ILE A 622 -14.69 1.97 6.36
N ALA A 623 -15.87 1.49 6.74
CA ALA A 623 -16.06 0.19 7.35
C ALA A 623 -17.26 -0.55 6.74
N ALA A 624 -17.23 -1.87 6.79
CA ALA A 624 -18.34 -2.72 6.42
C ALA A 624 -18.42 -3.94 7.33
N ALA A 625 -19.62 -4.46 7.53
CA ALA A 625 -19.88 -5.74 8.18
C ALA A 625 -20.88 -6.55 7.37
N ALA A 626 -20.62 -7.85 7.22
CA ALA A 626 -21.49 -8.76 6.52
C ALA A 626 -21.62 -10.07 7.31
N PRO A 627 -22.82 -10.38 7.84
CA PRO A 627 -23.06 -11.59 8.62
C PRO A 627 -23.21 -12.82 7.71
N PHE A 628 -23.01 -14.01 8.27
CA PHE A 628 -23.24 -15.26 7.55
C PHE A 628 -24.71 -15.39 7.16
N VAL A 629 -24.98 -15.17 5.88
CA VAL A 629 -26.30 -15.32 5.25
C VAL A 629 -26.33 -16.52 4.32
N GLY A 630 -27.51 -17.10 4.08
CA GLY A 630 -27.70 -18.29 3.23
C GLY A 630 -28.00 -19.57 4.02
N GLY A 631 -27.63 -20.72 3.44
CA GLY A 631 -27.84 -22.07 4.00
C GLY A 631 -26.54 -22.80 4.34
N GLY A 632 -26.66 -24.07 4.74
CA GLY A 632 -25.55 -24.95 5.14
C GLY A 632 -25.20 -24.86 6.63
N ALA A 633 -24.34 -25.77 7.08
CA ALA A 633 -23.93 -25.90 8.49
C ALA A 633 -23.30 -24.63 9.06
N ALA A 634 -22.49 -23.92 8.26
CA ALA A 634 -21.77 -22.73 8.71
C ALA A 634 -22.71 -21.59 9.16
N LYS A 635 -23.96 -21.55 8.68
CA LYS A 635 -24.94 -20.54 9.07
C LYS A 635 -25.18 -20.53 10.58
N GLN A 636 -25.15 -21.71 11.22
CA GLN A 636 -25.42 -21.87 12.66
C GLN A 636 -24.35 -21.23 13.55
N LEU A 637 -23.17 -20.92 12.99
CA LEU A 637 -22.08 -20.27 13.72
C LEU A 637 -22.37 -18.80 14.05
N GLY A 638 -23.28 -18.15 13.30
CA GLY A 638 -23.65 -16.74 13.51
C GLY A 638 -22.51 -15.74 13.30
N TRP A 639 -21.45 -16.13 12.59
CA TRP A 639 -20.27 -15.29 12.40
C TRP A 639 -20.51 -14.11 11.45
N THR A 640 -19.68 -13.08 11.60
CA THR A 640 -19.70 -11.87 10.77
C THR A 640 -18.29 -11.54 10.30
N VAL A 641 -18.12 -11.18 9.03
CA VAL A 641 -16.87 -10.57 8.56
C VAL A 641 -17.01 -9.06 8.65
N VAL A 642 -16.01 -8.42 9.22
CA VAL A 642 -15.89 -6.98 9.36
C VAL A 642 -14.63 -6.52 8.65
N SER A 643 -14.73 -5.46 7.86
CA SER A 643 -13.59 -4.85 7.20
C SER A 643 -13.57 -3.35 7.47
N TRP A 644 -12.37 -2.77 7.57
CA TRP A 644 -12.22 -1.33 7.69
C TRP A 644 -10.86 -0.81 7.22
N GLN A 645 -10.85 0.43 6.74
CA GLN A 645 -9.62 1.15 6.40
C GLN A 645 -9.76 2.66 6.54
N PRO A 646 -8.69 3.34 6.97
CA PRO A 646 -8.68 4.80 6.98
C PRO A 646 -8.63 5.33 5.54
N ALA A 647 -9.32 6.45 5.30
CA ALA A 647 -9.46 7.04 3.97
C ALA A 647 -8.17 7.67 3.44
N ASP A 648 -7.21 7.99 4.34
CA ASP A 648 -5.89 8.53 3.99
C ASP A 648 -4.99 7.54 3.24
N ARG A 649 -5.28 6.24 3.33
CA ARG A 649 -4.62 5.16 2.57
C ARG A 649 -5.23 4.95 1.19
N LEU A 650 -6.37 5.59 0.92
CA LEU A 650 -7.02 5.54 -0.38
C LEU A 650 -6.50 6.68 -1.25
N ALA A 651 -6.32 6.44 -2.54
CA ALA A 651 -5.91 7.45 -3.52
C ALA A 651 -7.06 8.43 -3.82
N ILE A 652 -7.46 9.17 -2.80
CA ILE A 652 -8.48 10.21 -2.79
C ILE A 652 -7.77 11.55 -3.06
N PRO A 653 -8.29 12.39 -3.98
CA PRO A 653 -7.61 13.61 -4.41
C PRO A 653 -7.18 14.54 -3.27
N GLU A 654 -8.04 14.71 -2.27
CA GLU A 654 -7.81 15.60 -1.12
C GLU A 654 -6.59 15.14 -0.29
N TYR A 655 -6.47 13.84 -0.04
CA TYR A 655 -5.30 13.27 0.65
C TYR A 655 -4.05 13.28 -0.23
N ASP A 656 -4.18 13.06 -1.54
CA ASP A 656 -3.05 13.17 -2.48
C ASP A 656 -2.47 14.60 -2.48
N VAL A 657 -3.32 15.63 -2.51
CA VAL A 657 -2.88 17.03 -2.42
C VAL A 657 -2.26 17.30 -1.05
N GLN A 658 -2.83 16.80 0.06
CA GLN A 658 -2.21 16.91 1.38
C GLN A 658 -0.80 16.33 1.39
N HIS A 659 -0.64 15.07 0.98
CA HIS A 659 0.64 14.37 1.01
C HIS A 659 1.70 15.07 0.15
N ARG A 660 1.32 15.53 -1.04
CA ARG A 660 2.21 16.32 -1.91
C ARG A 660 2.60 17.66 -1.29
N THR A 661 1.67 18.33 -0.62
CA THR A 661 1.90 19.62 0.05
C THR A 661 2.84 19.45 1.25
N VAL A 662 2.61 18.41 2.06
CA VAL A 662 3.48 18.03 3.18
C VAL A 662 4.88 17.68 2.67
N LEU A 663 4.98 16.89 1.60
CA LEU A 663 6.27 16.53 1.01
C LEU A 663 7.04 17.76 0.54
N ALA A 664 6.39 18.70 -0.15
CA ALA A 664 7.01 19.96 -0.57
C ALA A 664 7.52 20.77 0.64
N GLY A 665 6.71 20.88 1.69
CA GLY A 665 7.10 21.52 2.95
C GLY A 665 8.27 20.82 3.65
N LEU A 666 8.30 19.47 3.67
CA LEU A 666 9.39 18.68 4.26
C LEU A 666 10.69 18.87 3.48
N LEU A 667 10.63 18.86 2.15
CA LEU A 667 11.78 19.11 1.29
C LEU A 667 12.31 20.53 1.48
N GLY A 668 11.43 21.53 1.61
CA GLY A 668 11.80 22.91 1.94
C GLY A 668 12.51 23.03 3.29
N ALA A 669 11.94 22.44 4.34
CA ALA A 669 12.53 22.45 5.67
C ALA A 669 13.88 21.72 5.70
N ALA A 670 14.01 20.57 5.02
CA ALA A 670 15.25 19.81 4.93
C ALA A 670 16.34 20.59 4.17
N ALA A 671 16.01 21.20 3.02
CA ALA A 671 16.93 22.01 2.24
C ALA A 671 17.42 23.23 3.04
N ALA A 672 16.51 23.90 3.78
CA ALA A 672 16.84 25.01 4.66
C ALA A 672 17.79 24.56 5.78
N ALA A 673 17.48 23.48 6.49
CA ALA A 673 18.30 22.95 7.57
C ALA A 673 19.70 22.56 7.07
N ALA A 674 19.80 21.86 5.94
CA ALA A 674 21.07 21.43 5.36
C ALA A 674 21.94 22.62 4.93
N CYS A 675 21.38 23.59 4.19
CA CYS A 675 22.15 24.72 3.67
C CYS A 675 22.55 25.71 4.76
N LEU A 676 21.63 26.04 5.67
CA LEU A 676 21.91 26.95 6.79
C LEU A 676 22.86 26.29 7.80
N GLY A 677 22.71 24.98 8.04
CA GLY A 677 23.64 24.18 8.84
C GLY A 677 25.04 24.16 8.24
N TRP A 678 25.16 23.95 6.93
CA TRP A 678 26.43 24.05 6.21
C TRP A 678 27.05 25.44 6.39
N MET A 679 26.29 26.51 6.14
CA MET A 679 26.79 27.88 6.33
C MET A 679 27.18 28.18 7.77
N HIS A 680 26.48 27.61 8.75
CA HIS A 680 26.85 27.75 10.15
C HIS A 680 28.24 27.15 10.44
N ILE A 681 28.52 25.97 9.88
CA ILE A 681 29.77 25.23 10.09
C ILE A 681 30.94 25.85 9.32
N VAL A 682 30.76 26.15 8.03
CA VAL A 682 31.84 26.59 7.14
C VAL A 682 32.11 28.09 7.22
N VAL A 683 31.09 28.90 7.52
CA VAL A 683 31.21 30.37 7.44
C VAL A 683 31.08 31.01 8.82
N ALA A 684 29.94 30.82 9.49
CA ALA A 684 29.65 31.57 10.73
C ALA A 684 30.60 31.21 11.88
N ARG A 685 30.91 29.92 12.07
CA ARG A 685 31.86 29.46 13.10
C ARG A 685 33.29 29.98 12.83
N PRO A 686 33.88 29.79 11.64
CA PRO A 686 35.22 30.29 11.34
C PRO A 686 35.33 31.82 11.38
N LEU A 687 34.34 32.56 10.88
CA LEU A 687 34.33 34.02 10.96
C LEU A 687 34.39 34.55 12.39
N ARG A 688 33.67 33.90 13.30
CA ARG A 688 33.66 34.29 14.71
C ARG A 688 35.01 34.02 15.37
N ALA A 689 35.63 32.88 15.06
CA ALA A 689 36.98 32.56 15.54
C ALA A 689 38.01 33.58 15.02
N LEU A 690 37.94 33.91 13.72
CA LEU A 690 38.80 34.90 13.09
C LEU A 690 38.61 36.30 13.69
N ALA A 691 37.37 36.73 13.94
CA ALA A 691 37.10 38.01 14.57
C ALA A 691 37.73 38.11 15.97
N ALA A 692 37.63 37.06 16.78
CA ALA A 692 38.26 37.02 18.11
C ALA A 692 39.80 37.04 18.03
N GLN A 693 40.37 36.29 17.09
CA GLN A 693 41.81 36.26 16.85
C GLN A 693 42.35 37.61 16.34
N GLY A 694 41.66 38.24 15.40
CA GLY A 694 42.03 39.54 14.86
C GLY A 694 41.97 40.64 15.93
N GLU A 695 40.96 40.61 16.81
CA GLU A 695 40.89 41.52 17.96
C GLU A 695 42.05 41.30 18.95
N SER A 696 42.34 40.05 19.33
CA SER A 696 43.49 39.72 20.19
C SER A 696 44.81 40.22 19.59
N LEU A 697 44.99 40.01 18.28
CA LEU A 697 46.17 40.50 17.55
C LEU A 697 46.22 42.03 17.52
N ALA A 698 45.10 42.71 17.27
CA ALA A 698 45.03 44.17 17.30
C ALA A 698 45.30 44.74 18.69
N ASP A 699 44.89 44.03 19.74
CA ASP A 699 45.10 44.41 21.14
C ASP A 699 46.52 44.02 21.64
N GLY A 700 47.40 43.54 20.75
CA GLY A 700 48.84 43.38 21.02
C GLY A 700 49.31 41.94 21.28
N ASP A 701 48.45 40.93 21.18
CA ASP A 701 48.88 39.53 21.25
C ASP A 701 49.69 39.16 20.01
N ARG A 702 51.01 39.10 20.16
CA ARG A 702 51.93 38.66 19.10
C ARG A 702 52.42 37.23 19.28
N LYS A 703 52.10 36.56 20.39
CA LYS A 703 52.62 35.22 20.72
C LYS A 703 51.81 34.12 20.03
N THR A 704 50.51 34.34 19.86
CA THR A 704 49.62 33.37 19.22
C THR A 704 49.83 33.39 17.70
N VAL A 705 50.24 32.26 17.14
CA VAL A 705 50.36 32.07 15.68
C VAL A 705 48.98 31.80 15.08
N LEU A 706 48.65 32.48 13.99
CA LEU A 706 47.36 32.34 13.31
C LEU A 706 47.49 31.37 12.13
N PHE A 707 47.04 30.13 12.33
CA PHE A 707 47.06 29.11 11.27
C PHE A 707 45.80 29.16 10.40
N PRO A 708 45.93 29.36 9.07
CA PRO A 708 44.81 29.21 8.14
C PRO A 708 44.36 27.75 8.09
N ARG A 709 43.20 27.44 8.69
CA ARG A 709 42.62 26.08 8.69
C ARG A 709 41.84 25.76 7.41
N ASN A 710 41.34 26.78 6.73
CA ASN A 710 40.51 26.65 5.53
C ASN A 710 41.22 27.27 4.32
N HIS A 711 40.96 26.76 3.12
CA HIS A 711 41.45 27.32 1.85
C HIS A 711 40.43 28.27 1.20
N ASP A 712 39.68 29.02 2.00
CA ASP A 712 38.62 29.93 1.60
C ASP A 712 38.98 31.41 1.85
N GLU A 713 38.02 32.34 1.63
CA GLU A 713 38.20 33.76 1.91
C GLU A 713 38.52 34.03 3.39
N VAL A 714 38.00 33.21 4.32
CA VAL A 714 38.27 33.33 5.76
C VAL A 714 39.72 32.98 6.05
N GLY A 715 40.21 31.83 5.57
CA GLY A 715 41.59 31.42 5.71
C GLY A 715 42.58 32.33 5.00
N ALA A 716 42.19 32.93 3.88
CA ALA A 716 43.00 33.93 3.21
C ALA A 716 43.16 35.21 4.05
N VAL A 717 42.09 35.68 4.71
CA VAL A 717 42.17 36.79 5.67
C VAL A 717 43.01 36.39 6.90
N THR A 718 42.86 35.18 7.43
CA THR A 718 43.70 34.66 8.53
C THR A 718 45.19 34.70 8.16
N ARG A 719 45.54 34.29 6.94
CA ARG A 719 46.92 34.36 6.44
C ARG A 719 47.42 35.80 6.38
N SER A 720 46.58 36.74 5.92
CA SER A 720 46.95 38.16 5.91
C SER A 720 47.21 38.70 7.31
N PHE A 721 46.41 38.32 8.31
CA PHE A 721 46.67 38.70 9.71
C PHE A 721 47.98 38.13 10.24
N GLU A 722 48.34 36.90 9.89
CA GLU A 722 49.61 36.28 10.28
C GLU A 722 50.81 37.02 9.67
N LEU A 723 50.73 37.42 8.40
CA LEU A 723 51.76 38.24 7.75
C LEU A 723 51.90 39.61 8.43
N VAL A 724 50.79 40.26 8.77
CA VAL A 724 50.81 41.53 9.53
C VAL A 724 51.42 41.35 10.93
N ARG A 725 51.13 40.22 11.61
CA ARG A 725 51.75 39.88 12.90
C ARG A 725 53.28 39.79 12.78
N GLN A 726 53.77 39.11 11.74
CA GLN A 726 55.21 38.96 11.48
C GLN A 726 55.88 40.30 11.19
N GLN A 727 55.28 41.14 10.33
CA GLN A 727 55.78 42.49 10.05
C GLN A 727 55.88 43.37 11.30
N LEU A 728 54.86 43.34 12.16
CA LEU A 728 54.87 44.09 13.43
C LEU A 728 55.93 43.55 14.42
N GLN A 729 56.20 42.25 14.41
CA GLN A 729 57.29 41.67 15.21
C GLN A 729 58.68 42.09 14.70
N GLU A 730 58.86 42.17 13.38
CA GLU A 730 60.10 42.65 12.76
C GLU A 730 60.35 44.14 13.03
N GLN A 731 59.33 45.00 12.89
CA GLN A 731 59.42 46.42 13.25
C GLN A 731 59.82 46.62 14.72
N ARG A 732 59.27 45.83 15.65
CA ARG A 732 59.63 45.88 17.08
C ARG A 732 61.07 45.43 17.34
N ARG A 733 61.59 44.46 16.58
CA ARG A 733 62.99 44.02 16.67
C ARG A 733 63.96 45.07 16.12
N GLN A 734 63.51 45.86 15.15
CA GLN A 734 64.30 46.93 14.53
C GLN A 734 64.27 48.25 15.30
N GLN A 735 63.33 48.43 16.24
CA GLN A 735 63.34 49.58 17.16
C GLN A 735 64.48 49.42 18.19
N PRO A 736 65.49 50.31 18.21
CA PRO A 736 66.59 50.23 19.16
C PRO A 736 66.08 50.47 20.58
N THR A 737 66.42 49.56 21.50
CA THR A 737 66.13 49.71 22.93
C THR A 737 66.83 50.97 23.45
N PRO A 738 66.16 51.90 24.17
CA PRO A 738 66.85 53.05 24.76
C PRO A 738 67.89 52.53 25.76
N ARG A 739 69.16 52.85 25.52
CA ARG A 739 70.25 52.59 26.46
C ARG A 739 69.90 53.24 27.80
N ARG A 740 69.84 52.41 28.84
CA ARG A 740 69.72 52.80 30.24
C ARG A 740 70.94 53.66 30.59
N SER A 741 70.76 54.96 30.68
CA SER A 741 71.79 55.91 31.16
C SER A 741 72.10 55.59 32.61
N ALA A 742 73.37 55.27 32.90
CA ALA A 742 73.89 55.17 34.27
C ALA A 742 73.82 56.54 34.98
N PRO A 743 73.66 56.58 36.31
CA PRO A 743 73.49 57.84 37.06
C PRO A 743 74.84 58.55 37.21
N GLY A 744 75.01 59.66 36.51
CA GLY A 744 76.12 60.59 36.68
C GLY A 744 75.79 61.63 37.74
N THR A 745 76.55 61.60 38.82
CA THR A 745 76.68 62.56 39.92
C THR A 745 76.84 64.00 39.43
N ALA A 746 76.04 64.93 39.97
CA ALA A 746 76.24 66.37 39.81
C ALA A 746 76.55 67.01 41.18
N GLN A 747 77.77 67.52 41.27
CA GLN A 747 78.35 68.30 42.36
C GLN A 747 77.59 69.62 42.61
N GLN A 748 77.47 69.95 43.89
CA GLN A 748 77.19 71.29 44.41
C GLN A 748 78.31 72.26 44.04
N GLN A 749 77.95 73.48 43.60
CA GLN A 749 78.82 74.64 43.77
C GLN A 749 78.02 75.89 44.10
N HIS A 750 78.46 76.52 45.19
CA HIS A 750 77.97 77.71 45.85
C HIS A 750 78.02 78.98 44.99
N VAL A 751 77.04 79.86 45.21
CA VAL A 751 77.11 81.30 44.92
C VAL A 751 77.41 82.03 46.23
N ARG A 752 78.40 82.94 46.20
CA ARG A 752 78.62 83.97 47.22
C ARG A 752 78.85 85.30 46.52
N ASN A 753 77.88 86.19 46.64
CA ASN A 753 78.03 87.60 47.04
C ASN A 753 76.65 88.18 47.32
#